data_AF-A0A7R9IPU6-F1
#
_entry.id   AF-A0A7R9IPU6-F1
#
_cell.length_a   1.000
_cell.length_b   1.000
_cell.length_c   1.000
_cell.angle_alpha   90.00
_cell.angle_beta   90.00
_cell.angle_gamma   90.00
#
_symmetry.space_group_name_H-M   'P 1'
#
loop_
_entity.id
_entity.type
_entity.pdbx_description
1 polymer ?
#
loop_
_entity_poly.entity_id
_entity_poly.type
_entity_poly.pdbx_seq_one_letter_code
_entity_poly.pdbx_strand_id
1 'polypeptide(L)'
;MTGGGTEVLFPIGHPKYTAPEVHLSSIFVKSGPKVDIWSLGFIVAELALGKKLWVDLKLSQCIRKVISLLQCDGTVLERLAREHNCWETYEQLPSDLKDFIAACLNVSPKKRLMPKDLDNHVLFQSIQCPKEKFTEKVYNSVQNGKLQKPLLSERKLQEIYYLWQLAGGDVQSELKKQGLIRTKAPILSLPTVVLLEGTLFGQVRDQASMLDLRVVPLPLDNLYQRLAHLPATSYYPLVEIKSDIIQTEQQLDAATLPLIIRERDTEYQFHRVVLYDRLLMGYPYKKASILKEARKDVPPIFRGDIWAALLEVAGNMEDLYISIDKETPTHMDRQIEVDIPRCHQYDELLSSCEGHKKFKRVLKAWVVSHPQYVYWQGLDSLCAPFLFLNFNKEYQAYACFSAFIPKYLHNFFLKDNSAIIQEYLAKFSHLIVFHDPALANHLASINFIPELFAIPWFLTMFSHVFPLHKIFHLWDKLLLGDASFPLYIGLSVLEQLRDTLLESGFNECILLFSDLPEIDIERCVTNSIELYCSTPRSVTYRQHELSLTTSDSERSQLEISPITVAELQSEFCPRISAADVLDLLDMNHAKFSRPKVVVVDIRPPDEFHRGAVPGSINIPYSEDAQISCLTRHKGKIMVVAGSGRGPHACEFSRRLVGEGFSRVCTLHKGVQVLRSTNILVVPNAM
;
A
#
# COMPACT_ATOMS: atom_id res chain seq x y z
N MET A 1 -25.48 3.00 21.72
CA MET A 1 -25.81 4.40 21.39
C MET A 1 -24.94 4.81 20.23
N THR A 2 -25.55 5.29 19.16
CA THR A 2 -25.11 5.74 17.80
C THR A 2 -23.64 6.16 17.50
N GLY A 3 -22.71 6.24 18.45
CA GLY A 3 -21.34 6.71 18.23
C GLY A 3 -21.23 8.21 17.85
N GLY A 4 -22.28 9.01 18.07
CA GLY A 4 -22.36 10.36 17.50
C GLY A 4 -22.73 10.33 16.01
N GLY A 5 -23.53 9.35 15.60
CA GLY A 5 -23.97 9.14 14.22
C GLY A 5 -22.98 8.33 13.36
N THR A 6 -21.84 7.90 13.90
CA THR A 6 -20.84 7.09 13.19
C THR A 6 -21.21 5.60 13.14
N GLU A 7 -21.99 5.11 14.09
CA GLU A 7 -22.41 3.69 14.18
C GLU A 7 -23.81 3.45 13.62
N VAL A 8 -24.39 4.45 12.93
CA VAL A 8 -25.73 4.35 12.36
C VAL A 8 -25.63 4.55 10.85
N LEU A 9 -26.02 3.53 10.08
CA LEU A 9 -25.92 3.48 8.61
C LEU A 9 -26.87 4.46 7.87
N PHE A 10 -27.65 5.26 8.61
CA PHE A 10 -28.57 6.25 8.08
C PHE A 10 -28.51 7.53 8.93
N PRO A 11 -28.71 8.72 8.36
CA PRO A 11 -28.89 9.92 9.16
C PRO A 11 -30.13 9.72 10.05
N ILE A 12 -29.97 9.80 11.38
CA ILE A 12 -31.10 10.05 12.28
C ILE A 12 -31.53 11.49 11.97
N GLY A 13 -32.33 11.64 10.92
CA GLY A 13 -32.42 12.91 10.21
C GLY A 13 -33.78 13.17 9.59
N HIS A 14 -34.81 12.41 9.97
CA HIS A 14 -36.17 12.86 9.66
C HIS A 14 -36.41 14.16 10.43
N PRO A 15 -36.61 15.32 9.76
CA PRO A 15 -36.53 16.64 10.41
C PRO A 15 -37.51 16.85 11.57
N LYS A 16 -38.55 16.02 11.65
CA LYS A 16 -39.51 15.99 12.76
C LYS A 16 -38.94 15.50 14.09
N TYR A 17 -37.97 14.58 14.05
CA TYR A 17 -37.35 14.00 15.24
C TYR A 17 -36.03 14.69 15.59
N THR A 18 -35.51 15.54 14.71
CA THR A 18 -34.23 16.21 14.90
C THR A 18 -34.36 17.32 15.96
N ALA A 19 -33.30 17.49 16.76
CA ALA A 19 -33.27 18.54 17.78
C ALA A 19 -33.25 19.94 17.15
N PRO A 20 -33.92 20.95 17.76
CA PRO A 20 -34.05 22.29 17.18
C PRO A 20 -32.71 22.97 16.87
N GLU A 21 -31.69 22.74 17.71
CA GLU A 21 -30.36 23.34 17.53
C GLU A 21 -29.65 22.92 16.23
N VAL A 22 -29.98 21.74 15.68
CA VAL A 22 -29.41 21.25 14.41
C VAL A 22 -29.95 22.06 13.23
N HIS A 23 -31.17 22.59 13.35
CA HIS A 23 -31.78 23.42 12.30
C HIS A 23 -31.36 24.90 12.38
N LEU A 24 -30.76 25.32 13.49
CA LEU A 24 -30.39 26.72 13.73
C LEU A 24 -28.89 27.01 13.53
N SER A 25 -28.03 25.99 13.42
CA SER A 25 -26.59 26.21 13.24
C SER A 25 -26.20 26.27 11.76
N SER A 26 -25.39 27.28 11.39
CA SER A 26 -24.77 27.39 10.05
C SER A 26 -23.40 26.68 9.97
N ILE A 27 -22.88 26.20 11.11
CA ILE A 27 -21.55 25.62 11.25
C ILE A 27 -21.71 24.22 11.88
N PHE A 28 -21.25 23.20 11.15
CA PHE A 28 -20.83 21.84 11.54
C PHE A 28 -21.30 21.16 12.85
N VAL A 29 -22.49 21.46 13.40
CA VAL A 29 -23.10 20.60 14.42
C VAL A 29 -23.76 19.44 13.68
N LYS A 30 -22.95 18.44 13.34
CA LYS A 30 -23.45 17.12 12.94
C LYS A 30 -24.13 16.49 14.15
N SER A 31 -25.09 15.58 13.88
CA SER A 31 -25.78 14.80 14.91
C SER A 31 -24.80 14.29 15.98
N GLY A 32 -25.21 14.30 17.24
CA GLY A 32 -24.37 13.88 18.35
C GLY A 32 -25.20 13.28 19.48
N PRO A 33 -24.57 12.74 20.54
CA PRO A 33 -25.28 11.97 21.56
C PRO A 33 -26.49 12.69 22.17
N LYS A 34 -26.41 14.02 22.38
CA LYS A 34 -27.54 14.81 22.89
C LYS A 34 -28.69 14.95 21.88
N VAL A 35 -28.39 15.00 20.58
CA VAL A 35 -29.40 15.06 19.51
C VAL A 35 -30.12 13.70 19.39
N ASP A 36 -29.39 12.61 19.59
CA ASP A 36 -29.98 11.26 19.59
C ASP A 36 -30.91 11.06 20.80
N ILE A 37 -30.54 11.59 21.97
CA ILE A 37 -31.38 11.60 23.17
C ILE A 37 -32.68 12.38 22.93
N TRP A 38 -32.61 13.51 22.22
CA TRP A 38 -33.82 14.24 21.82
C TRP A 38 -34.71 13.40 20.90
N SER A 39 -34.10 12.78 19.89
CA SER A 39 -34.82 11.92 18.94
C SER A 39 -35.51 10.76 19.64
N LEU A 40 -34.81 10.12 20.59
CA LEU A 40 -35.37 9.08 21.47
C LEU A 40 -36.56 9.62 22.28
N GLY A 41 -36.38 10.76 22.96
CA GLY A 41 -37.45 11.38 23.75
C GLY A 41 -38.70 11.66 22.91
N PHE A 42 -38.53 12.09 21.66
CA PHE A 42 -39.64 12.36 20.77
C PHE A 42 -40.37 11.08 20.34
N ILE A 43 -39.62 10.02 20.00
CA ILE A 43 -40.20 8.70 19.68
C ILE A 43 -40.97 8.14 20.88
N VAL A 44 -40.39 8.22 22.08
CA VAL A 44 -41.04 7.75 23.31
C VAL A 44 -42.28 8.60 23.62
N ALA A 45 -42.28 9.90 23.33
CA ALA A 45 -43.47 10.75 23.43
C ALA A 45 -44.60 10.30 22.50
N GLU A 46 -44.32 9.97 21.24
CA GLU A 46 -45.34 9.43 20.31
C GLU A 46 -45.94 8.12 20.82
N LEU A 47 -45.09 7.24 21.36
CA LEU A 47 -45.51 5.95 21.92
C LEU A 47 -46.35 6.13 23.18
N ALA A 48 -45.91 7.00 24.11
CA ALA A 48 -46.60 7.27 25.36
C ALA A 48 -47.98 7.93 25.13
N LEU A 49 -48.08 8.83 24.14
CA LEU A 49 -49.35 9.45 23.75
C LEU A 49 -50.21 8.58 22.84
N GLY A 50 -49.69 7.44 22.35
CA GLY A 50 -50.40 6.53 21.45
C GLY A 50 -50.74 7.13 20.08
N LYS A 51 -50.04 8.19 19.66
CA LYS A 51 -50.38 8.96 18.46
C LYS A 51 -49.13 9.42 17.71
N LYS A 52 -49.17 9.28 16.38
CA LYS A 52 -48.13 9.86 15.51
C LYS A 52 -48.34 11.37 15.41
N LEU A 53 -47.30 12.13 15.70
CA LEU A 53 -47.34 13.58 15.70
C LEU A 53 -47.00 14.09 14.29
N TRP A 54 -47.71 15.14 13.86
CA TRP A 54 -47.45 15.90 12.62
C TRP A 54 -47.44 15.07 11.32
N VAL A 55 -48.33 14.08 11.20
CA VAL A 55 -48.38 13.14 10.05
C VAL A 55 -48.56 13.84 8.70
N ASP A 56 -49.35 14.92 8.63
CA ASP A 56 -49.73 15.59 7.38
C ASP A 56 -49.00 16.94 7.14
N LEU A 57 -47.95 17.23 7.91
CA LEU A 57 -47.21 18.50 7.75
C LEU A 57 -46.19 18.41 6.63
N LYS A 58 -46.16 19.45 5.78
CA LYS A 58 -45.05 19.65 4.83
C LYS A 58 -43.75 19.88 5.61
N LEU A 59 -42.62 19.51 5.02
CA LEU A 59 -41.29 19.64 5.64
C LEU A 59 -41.02 21.03 6.26
N SER A 60 -41.33 22.10 5.54
CA SER A 60 -41.14 23.47 6.04
C SER A 60 -42.04 23.81 7.23
N GLN A 61 -43.23 23.24 7.31
CA GLN A 61 -44.14 23.38 8.46
C GLN A 61 -43.63 22.57 9.64
N CYS A 62 -43.11 21.38 9.39
CA CYS A 62 -42.52 20.51 10.40
C CYS A 62 -41.29 21.16 11.07
N ILE A 63 -40.37 21.73 10.28
CA ILE A 63 -39.19 22.42 10.82
C ILE A 63 -39.61 23.63 11.67
N ARG A 64 -40.59 24.42 11.22
CA ARG A 64 -41.13 25.52 12.04
C ARG A 64 -41.73 25.03 13.35
N LYS A 65 -42.44 23.90 13.34
CA LYS A 65 -43.00 23.30 14.55
C LYS A 65 -41.90 22.87 15.53
N VAL A 66 -40.88 22.17 15.05
CA VAL A 66 -39.71 21.78 15.86
C VAL A 66 -39.01 23.00 16.46
N ILE A 67 -38.73 24.04 15.66
CA ILE A 67 -38.11 25.27 16.16
C ILE A 67 -39.02 25.97 17.18
N SER A 68 -40.35 25.95 16.98
CA SER A 68 -41.29 26.57 17.91
C SER A 68 -41.28 25.95 19.31
N LEU A 69 -40.80 24.71 19.46
CA LEU A 69 -40.63 24.04 20.76
C LEU A 69 -39.59 24.74 21.64
N LEU A 70 -38.69 25.56 21.07
CA LEU A 70 -37.74 26.37 21.83
C LEU A 70 -38.43 27.41 22.72
N GLN A 71 -39.64 27.84 22.36
CA GLN A 71 -40.43 28.86 23.04
C GLN A 71 -41.51 28.23 23.92
N CYS A 72 -41.22 27.09 24.55
CA CYS A 72 -42.19 26.40 25.40
C CYS A 72 -42.05 26.88 26.86
N ASP A 73 -43.15 27.38 27.44
CA ASP A 73 -43.21 27.80 28.85
C ASP A 73 -43.33 26.61 29.83
N GLY A 74 -43.62 25.41 29.32
CA GLY A 74 -43.73 24.14 30.07
C GLY A 74 -42.88 23.02 29.47
N THR A 75 -43.19 21.76 29.78
CA THR A 75 -42.45 20.63 29.17
C THR A 75 -42.85 20.45 27.71
N VAL A 76 -41.91 20.01 26.87
CA VAL A 76 -42.18 19.75 25.45
C VAL A 76 -43.27 18.69 25.29
N LEU A 77 -43.28 17.65 26.13
CA LEU A 77 -44.31 16.59 26.10
C LEU A 77 -45.71 17.15 26.38
N GLU A 78 -45.84 18.03 27.38
CA GLU A 78 -47.11 18.67 27.73
C GLU A 78 -47.67 19.50 26.57
N ARG A 79 -46.80 20.26 25.88
CA ARG A 79 -47.17 21.02 24.68
C ARG A 79 -47.60 20.11 23.53
N LEU A 80 -46.86 19.03 23.27
CA LEU A 80 -47.20 18.06 22.23
C LEU A 80 -48.55 17.37 22.53
N ALA A 81 -48.80 17.01 23.80
CA ALA A 81 -50.06 16.42 24.22
C ALA A 81 -51.25 17.36 23.98
N ARG A 82 -51.12 18.65 24.35
CA ARG A 82 -52.18 19.65 24.08
C ARG A 82 -52.40 19.89 22.59
N GLU A 83 -51.33 20.01 21.81
CA GLU A 83 -51.41 20.24 20.36
C GLU A 83 -52.14 19.11 19.63
N HIS A 84 -52.01 17.87 20.11
CA HIS A 84 -52.57 16.68 19.46
C HIS A 84 -53.83 16.13 20.14
N ASN A 85 -54.46 16.89 21.03
CA ASN A 85 -55.66 16.51 21.79
C ASN A 85 -55.46 15.22 22.62
N CYS A 86 -54.27 15.04 23.20
CA CYS A 86 -53.89 13.87 24.02
C CYS A 86 -53.66 14.27 25.49
N TRP A 87 -54.37 15.29 25.98
CA TRP A 87 -54.19 15.82 27.34
C TRP A 87 -54.54 14.79 28.42
N GLU A 88 -55.66 14.10 28.27
CA GLU A 88 -56.11 13.07 29.22
C GLU A 88 -55.11 11.90 29.31
N THR A 89 -54.59 11.46 28.15
CA THR A 89 -53.54 10.45 28.08
C THR A 89 -52.28 10.92 28.79
N TYR A 90 -51.87 12.17 28.56
CA TYR A 90 -50.73 12.77 29.24
C TYR A 90 -50.95 12.80 30.76
N GLU A 91 -52.10 13.22 31.27
CA GLU A 91 -52.36 13.24 32.72
C GLU A 91 -52.22 11.85 33.35
N GLN A 92 -52.67 10.80 32.66
CA GLN A 92 -52.60 9.41 33.12
C GLN A 92 -51.20 8.78 33.03
N LEU A 93 -50.24 9.40 32.35
CA LEU A 93 -48.88 8.85 32.25
C LEU A 93 -48.17 8.83 33.63
N PRO A 94 -47.42 7.76 33.95
CA PRO A 94 -46.60 7.70 35.16
C PRO A 94 -45.64 8.90 35.28
N SER A 95 -45.42 9.39 36.50
CA SER A 95 -44.49 10.50 36.78
C SER A 95 -43.10 10.22 36.23
N ASP A 96 -42.59 9.02 36.45
CA ASP A 96 -41.23 8.63 36.08
C ASP A 96 -41.04 8.64 34.55
N LEU A 97 -42.10 8.33 33.79
CA LEU A 97 -42.09 8.36 32.34
C LEU A 97 -42.19 9.79 31.81
N LYS A 98 -42.99 10.65 32.46
CA LYS A 98 -43.04 12.09 32.14
C LYS A 98 -41.68 12.74 32.37
N ASP A 99 -41.04 12.44 33.51
CA ASP A 99 -39.72 12.96 33.87
C ASP A 99 -38.65 12.48 32.89
N PHE A 100 -38.67 11.20 32.51
CA PHE A 100 -37.77 10.64 31.51
C PHE A 100 -37.88 11.37 30.16
N ILE A 101 -39.10 11.54 29.65
CA ILE A 101 -39.34 12.20 28.36
C ILE A 101 -38.96 13.69 28.45
N ALA A 102 -39.26 14.36 29.56
CA ALA A 102 -38.88 15.76 29.77
C ALA A 102 -37.36 15.96 29.82
N ALA A 103 -36.63 15.03 30.44
CA ALA A 103 -35.18 15.04 30.49
C ALA A 103 -34.54 14.80 29.10
N CYS A 104 -35.16 13.97 28.28
CA CYS A 104 -34.75 13.72 26.89
C CYS A 104 -35.08 14.91 25.96
N LEU A 105 -36.27 15.50 26.11
CA LEU A 105 -36.76 16.64 25.32
C LEU A 105 -36.39 18.00 25.92
N ASN A 106 -35.29 18.07 26.67
CA ASN A 106 -34.82 19.35 27.19
C ASN A 106 -34.30 20.22 26.05
N VAL A 107 -34.89 21.40 25.91
CA VAL A 107 -34.59 22.38 24.86
C VAL A 107 -33.14 22.86 24.94
N SER A 108 -32.57 22.95 26.14
CA SER A 108 -31.17 23.32 26.33
C SER A 108 -30.25 22.10 26.19
N PRO A 109 -29.36 22.03 25.18
CA PRO A 109 -28.48 20.88 24.99
C PRO A 109 -27.54 20.62 26.18
N LYS A 110 -27.18 21.69 26.93
CA LYS A 110 -26.37 21.59 28.15
C LYS A 110 -27.08 20.86 29.29
N LYS A 111 -28.42 20.95 29.36
CA LYS A 111 -29.24 20.36 30.42
C LYS A 111 -29.88 19.03 30.04
N ARG A 112 -29.98 18.73 28.74
CA ARG A 112 -30.43 17.43 28.22
C ARG A 112 -29.52 16.32 28.73
N LEU A 113 -30.02 15.11 28.98
CA LEU A 113 -29.20 13.99 29.50
C LEU A 113 -28.19 13.46 28.46
N MET A 114 -27.08 12.87 28.92
CA MET A 114 -26.24 12.00 28.07
C MET A 114 -26.78 10.56 28.08
N PRO A 115 -26.43 9.75 27.07
CA PRO A 115 -26.62 8.29 27.09
C PRO A 115 -26.37 7.62 28.44
N LYS A 116 -25.17 7.80 29.00
CA LYS A 116 -24.73 7.19 30.26
C LYS A 116 -25.56 7.62 31.47
N ASP A 117 -26.23 8.77 31.37
CA ASP A 117 -27.09 9.29 32.43
C ASP A 117 -28.49 8.64 32.36
N LEU A 118 -28.91 8.14 31.19
CA LEU A 118 -30.18 7.42 31.03
C LEU A 118 -30.15 6.06 31.74
N ASP A 119 -29.02 5.35 31.71
CA ASP A 119 -28.88 4.04 32.37
C ASP A 119 -29.13 4.11 33.89
N ASN A 120 -28.92 5.28 34.49
CA ASN A 120 -29.14 5.52 35.91
C ASN A 120 -30.52 6.13 36.22
N HIS A 121 -31.36 6.36 35.20
CA HIS A 121 -32.69 6.94 35.39
C HIS A 121 -33.61 5.97 36.13
N VAL A 122 -34.47 6.50 37.02
CA VAL A 122 -35.37 5.73 37.91
C VAL A 122 -36.20 4.69 37.14
N LEU A 123 -36.64 5.06 35.94
CA LEU A 123 -37.42 4.20 35.03
C LEU A 123 -36.72 2.88 34.67
N PHE A 124 -35.38 2.84 34.66
CA PHE A 124 -34.60 1.64 34.35
C PHE A 124 -34.12 0.89 35.59
N GLN A 125 -34.28 1.43 36.81
CA GLN A 125 -33.87 0.75 38.05
C GLN A 125 -34.71 -0.51 38.33
N SER A 126 -35.96 -0.56 37.87
CA SER A 126 -36.85 -1.72 37.98
C SER A 126 -36.67 -2.73 36.85
N ILE A 127 -35.98 -2.36 35.77
CA ILE A 127 -35.73 -3.20 34.60
C ILE A 127 -34.35 -3.84 34.78
N GLN A 128 -34.25 -4.82 35.68
CA GLN A 128 -33.19 -5.82 35.56
C GLN A 128 -33.46 -6.62 34.29
N CYS A 129 -32.95 -6.15 33.16
CA CYS A 129 -33.04 -6.87 31.91
C CYS A 129 -32.30 -8.21 32.10
N PRO A 130 -32.97 -9.38 31.99
CA PRO A 130 -32.24 -10.61 31.81
C PRO A 130 -31.37 -10.40 30.56
N LYS A 131 -30.13 -10.87 30.57
CA LYS A 131 -29.24 -10.83 29.39
C LYS A 131 -29.76 -11.76 28.28
N GLU A 132 -31.01 -11.59 27.84
CA GLU A 132 -31.53 -12.26 26.67
C GLU A 132 -30.96 -11.56 25.45
N LYS A 133 -30.01 -12.25 24.82
CA LYS A 133 -29.41 -11.89 23.55
C LYS A 133 -30.54 -11.66 22.55
N PHE A 134 -30.64 -10.44 22.02
CA PHE A 134 -31.44 -10.14 20.83
C PHE A 134 -31.09 -11.18 19.76
N THR A 135 -32.00 -12.10 19.50
CA THR A 135 -31.90 -13.04 18.40
C THR A 135 -32.42 -12.30 17.17
N GLU A 136 -31.48 -11.74 16.41
CA GLU A 136 -31.75 -11.33 15.03
C GLU A 136 -32.45 -12.49 14.31
N LYS A 137 -33.59 -12.19 13.68
CA LYS A 137 -34.22 -13.08 12.71
C LYS A 137 -33.32 -13.18 11.49
N VAL A 138 -32.24 -13.95 11.62
CA VAL A 138 -31.46 -14.45 10.48
C VAL A 138 -32.34 -15.47 9.77
N TYR A 139 -32.41 -15.37 8.45
CA TYR A 139 -33.04 -16.37 7.58
C TYR A 139 -32.40 -17.74 7.86
N ASN A 140 -33.05 -18.54 8.70
CA ASN A 140 -32.58 -19.87 9.09
C ASN A 140 -33.20 -20.90 8.14
N SER A 141 -32.41 -21.42 7.21
CA SER A 141 -32.73 -22.68 6.53
C SER A 141 -32.56 -23.82 7.54
N VAL A 142 -33.66 -24.39 8.00
CA VAL A 142 -33.64 -25.58 8.87
C VAL A 142 -33.48 -26.82 8.00
N GLN A 143 -32.32 -27.46 8.08
CA GLN A 143 -32.17 -28.90 7.81
C GLN A 143 -31.61 -29.58 9.07
N ASN A 144 -32.31 -30.62 9.54
CA ASN A 144 -31.86 -31.55 10.58
C ASN A 144 -31.56 -30.98 11.99
N GLY A 145 -32.41 -30.09 12.52
CA GLY A 145 -32.59 -29.92 13.97
C GLY A 145 -31.39 -29.42 14.79
N LYS A 146 -30.29 -29.00 14.15
CA LYS A 146 -29.20 -28.25 14.78
C LYS A 146 -29.13 -26.87 14.11
N LEU A 147 -29.23 -25.79 14.88
CA LEU A 147 -28.95 -24.43 14.41
C LEU A 147 -27.48 -24.36 13.97
N GLN A 148 -27.18 -24.58 12.69
CA GLN A 148 -25.92 -24.17 12.11
C GLN A 148 -26.10 -22.75 11.59
N LYS A 149 -25.42 -21.79 12.22
CA LYS A 149 -25.22 -20.48 11.60
C LYS A 149 -24.51 -20.71 10.25
N PRO A 150 -24.86 -19.98 9.17
CA PRO A 150 -24.11 -20.05 7.94
C PRO A 150 -22.64 -19.72 8.23
N LEU A 151 -21.69 -20.58 7.84
CA LEU A 151 -20.26 -20.39 8.16
C LEU A 151 -19.72 -19.02 7.72
N LEU A 152 -20.25 -18.49 6.60
CA LEU A 152 -19.93 -17.15 6.11
C LEU A 152 -20.36 -16.02 7.06
N SER A 153 -21.38 -16.22 7.90
CA SER A 153 -21.86 -15.20 8.85
C SER A 153 -20.86 -14.85 9.95
N GLU A 154 -19.82 -15.65 10.13
CA GLU A 154 -18.75 -15.40 11.10
C GLU A 154 -17.56 -14.61 10.49
N ARG A 155 -17.60 -14.32 9.18
CA ARG A 155 -16.59 -13.51 8.49
C ARG A 155 -16.94 -12.02 8.57
N LYS A 156 -15.92 -11.16 8.40
CA LYS A 156 -16.12 -9.70 8.41
C LYS A 156 -16.89 -9.27 7.17
N LEU A 157 -17.75 -8.26 7.29
CA LEU A 157 -18.59 -7.78 6.18
C LEU A 157 -17.76 -7.39 4.94
N GLN A 158 -16.61 -6.74 5.14
CA GLN A 158 -15.72 -6.35 4.04
C GLN A 158 -15.18 -7.55 3.26
N GLU A 159 -14.89 -8.66 3.94
CA GLU A 159 -14.41 -9.90 3.31
C GLU A 159 -15.54 -10.57 2.53
N ILE A 160 -16.74 -10.64 3.11
CA ILE A 160 -17.92 -11.19 2.44
C ILE A 160 -18.22 -10.38 1.19
N TYR A 161 -18.18 -9.05 1.27
CA TYR A 161 -18.41 -8.16 0.14
C TYR A 161 -17.35 -8.37 -0.96
N TYR A 162 -16.07 -8.47 -0.60
CA TYR A 162 -14.99 -8.76 -1.56
C TYR A 162 -15.18 -10.11 -2.26
N LEU A 163 -15.43 -11.19 -1.51
CA LEU A 163 -15.68 -12.51 -2.09
C LEU A 163 -16.96 -12.55 -2.93
N TRP A 164 -17.99 -11.80 -2.53
CA TRP A 164 -19.22 -11.64 -3.29
C TRP A 164 -18.96 -10.98 -4.65
N GLN A 165 -18.09 -9.96 -4.72
CA GLN A 165 -17.67 -9.37 -5.99
C GLN A 165 -16.96 -10.39 -6.89
N LEU A 166 -16.07 -11.22 -6.33
CA LEU A 166 -15.41 -12.29 -7.07
C LEU A 166 -16.38 -13.37 -7.57
N ALA A 167 -17.46 -13.62 -6.82
CA ALA A 167 -18.55 -14.53 -7.19
C ALA A 167 -19.50 -13.95 -8.26
N GLY A 168 -19.17 -12.79 -8.85
CA GLY A 168 -19.96 -12.12 -9.90
C GLY A 168 -20.94 -11.06 -9.37
N GLY A 169 -20.83 -10.69 -8.09
CA GLY A 169 -21.60 -9.60 -7.51
C GLY A 169 -21.15 -8.23 -8.03
N ASP A 170 -22.12 -7.38 -8.40
CA ASP A 170 -21.86 -5.99 -8.77
C ASP A 170 -22.94 -5.08 -8.18
N VAL A 171 -22.51 -4.15 -7.32
CA VAL A 171 -23.41 -3.19 -6.65
C VAL A 171 -24.06 -2.29 -7.68
N GLN A 172 -23.35 -1.85 -8.73
CA GLN A 172 -23.95 -0.98 -9.72
C GLN A 172 -25.08 -1.71 -10.47
N SER A 173 -24.85 -2.96 -10.85
CA SER A 173 -25.89 -3.80 -11.46
C SER A 173 -27.08 -4.01 -10.53
N GLU A 174 -26.87 -4.25 -9.24
CA GLU A 174 -27.97 -4.43 -8.29
C GLU A 174 -28.76 -3.14 -8.07
N LEU A 175 -28.08 -1.99 -7.94
CA LEU A 175 -28.73 -0.67 -7.85
C LEU A 175 -29.49 -0.31 -9.14
N LYS A 176 -28.99 -0.70 -10.32
CA LYS A 176 -29.70 -0.53 -11.61
C LYS A 176 -30.99 -1.34 -11.63
N LYS A 177 -30.98 -2.60 -11.17
CA LYS A 177 -32.20 -3.45 -11.08
C LYS A 177 -33.27 -2.81 -10.19
N GLN A 178 -32.86 -2.15 -9.11
CA GLN A 178 -33.76 -1.42 -8.20
C GLN A 178 -34.16 -0.02 -8.70
N GLY A 179 -33.72 0.35 -9.91
CA GLY A 179 -34.01 1.64 -10.54
C GLY A 179 -33.41 2.86 -9.81
N LEU A 180 -32.40 2.63 -8.96
CA LEU A 180 -31.67 3.65 -8.20
C LEU A 180 -30.61 4.32 -9.08
N ILE A 181 -29.89 3.54 -9.88
CA ILE A 181 -29.01 4.07 -10.93
C ILE A 181 -29.81 4.10 -12.23
N ARG A 182 -29.98 5.30 -12.80
CA ARG A 182 -30.63 5.51 -14.09
C ARG A 182 -29.64 6.13 -15.05
N THR A 183 -29.43 5.51 -16.20
CA THR A 183 -28.72 6.13 -17.32
C THR A 183 -29.56 7.30 -17.85
N LYS A 184 -29.11 8.53 -17.62
CA LYS A 184 -29.66 9.75 -18.23
C LYS A 184 -28.70 10.25 -19.30
N ALA A 185 -29.22 10.90 -20.35
CA ALA A 185 -28.38 11.56 -21.34
C ALA A 185 -27.56 12.68 -20.66
N PRO A 186 -26.24 12.83 -20.93
CA PRO A 186 -25.38 13.82 -20.26
C PRO A 186 -25.88 15.26 -20.34
N ILE A 187 -26.59 15.61 -21.43
CA ILE A 187 -27.20 16.93 -21.63
C ILE A 187 -28.30 17.26 -20.61
N LEU A 188 -28.92 16.24 -20.01
CA LEU A 188 -29.95 16.40 -18.98
C LEU A 188 -29.35 16.56 -17.56
N SER A 189 -28.03 16.39 -17.41
CA SER A 189 -27.28 16.58 -16.16
C SER A 189 -26.48 17.89 -16.14
N LEU A 190 -26.75 18.81 -17.06
CA LEU A 190 -26.12 20.13 -17.07
C LEU A 190 -26.46 20.91 -15.78
N PRO A 191 -25.48 21.64 -15.21
CA PRO A 191 -25.67 22.39 -13.98
C PRO A 191 -26.71 23.51 -14.15
N THR A 192 -27.37 23.86 -13.06
CA THR A 192 -28.31 24.98 -13.03
C THR A 192 -27.56 26.30 -13.18
N VAL A 193 -27.89 27.06 -14.21
CA VAL A 193 -27.32 28.39 -14.48
C VAL A 193 -28.13 29.42 -13.71
N VAL A 194 -27.46 30.21 -12.88
CA VAL A 194 -28.04 31.36 -12.19
C VAL A 194 -27.54 32.61 -12.89
N LEU A 195 -28.44 33.36 -13.52
CA LEU A 195 -28.11 34.67 -14.10
C LEU A 195 -27.88 35.68 -12.97
N LEU A 196 -27.13 36.76 -13.26
CA LEU A 196 -26.85 37.84 -12.30
C LEU A 196 -28.13 38.50 -11.74
N GLU A 197 -29.23 38.42 -12.49
CA GLU A 197 -30.56 38.89 -12.12
C GLU A 197 -31.30 37.96 -11.14
N GLY A 198 -30.71 36.79 -10.82
CA GLY A 198 -31.29 35.75 -9.96
C GLY A 198 -32.16 34.73 -10.70
N THR A 199 -32.30 34.84 -12.02
CA THR A 199 -33.08 33.88 -12.84
C THR A 199 -32.33 32.55 -12.95
N LEU A 200 -33.04 31.46 -12.63
CA LEU A 200 -32.50 30.09 -12.62
C LEU A 200 -32.94 29.33 -13.88
N PHE A 201 -31.99 28.84 -14.66
CA PHE A 201 -32.21 27.99 -15.83
C PHE A 201 -31.57 26.62 -15.61
N GLY A 202 -32.35 25.54 -15.73
CA GLY A 202 -31.89 24.16 -15.56
C GLY A 202 -32.90 23.26 -14.87
N GLN A 203 -32.51 22.05 -14.49
CA GLN A 203 -33.43 21.13 -13.81
C GLN A 203 -33.82 21.64 -12.43
N VAL A 204 -35.13 21.72 -12.17
CA VAL A 204 -35.68 22.28 -10.91
C VAL A 204 -35.34 21.40 -9.71
N ARG A 205 -35.19 20.07 -9.90
CA ARG A 205 -34.81 19.07 -8.87
C ARG A 205 -34.31 17.79 -9.56
N ASP A 206 -33.03 17.46 -9.40
CA ASP A 206 -32.59 16.09 -9.68
C ASP A 206 -32.96 15.20 -8.48
N GLN A 207 -33.87 14.25 -8.65
CA GLN A 207 -34.19 13.31 -7.58
C GLN A 207 -33.00 12.41 -7.23
N ALA A 208 -32.00 12.27 -8.13
CA ALA A 208 -30.79 11.51 -7.86
C ALA A 208 -29.87 12.16 -6.81
N SER A 209 -30.04 13.45 -6.52
CA SER A 209 -29.33 14.14 -5.42
C SER A 209 -30.11 14.16 -4.11
N MET A 210 -31.33 13.61 -4.08
CA MET A 210 -32.07 13.42 -2.85
C MET A 210 -31.66 12.10 -2.18
N LEU A 211 -31.52 12.13 -0.85
CA LEU A 211 -31.21 10.95 -0.06
C LEU A 211 -32.31 9.88 -0.23
N ASP A 212 -31.94 8.75 -0.81
CA ASP A 212 -32.81 7.56 -0.90
C ASP A 212 -32.42 6.57 0.21
N LEU A 213 -33.36 6.32 1.13
CA LEU A 213 -33.15 5.43 2.29
C LEU A 213 -33.49 3.96 1.99
N ARG A 214 -33.75 3.60 0.73
CA ARG A 214 -34.03 2.21 0.36
C ARG A 214 -32.83 1.32 0.65
N VAL A 215 -33.08 0.25 1.41
CA VAL A 215 -32.10 -0.81 1.64
C VAL A 215 -32.21 -1.81 0.50
N VAL A 216 -31.11 -2.01 -0.22
CA VAL A 216 -31.01 -3.00 -1.30
C VAL A 216 -30.26 -4.21 -0.78
N PRO A 217 -30.93 -5.37 -0.63
CA PRO A 217 -30.25 -6.60 -0.23
C PRO A 217 -29.36 -7.09 -1.38
N LEU A 218 -28.09 -7.37 -1.09
CA LEU A 218 -27.17 -7.99 -2.05
C LEU A 218 -27.31 -9.52 -1.97
N PRO A 219 -27.64 -10.22 -3.08
CA PRO A 219 -27.87 -11.67 -3.06
C PRO A 219 -26.56 -12.44 -2.90
N LEU A 220 -26.52 -13.39 -1.97
CA LEU A 220 -25.32 -14.20 -1.67
C LEU A 220 -25.35 -15.59 -2.33
N ASP A 221 -26.38 -15.93 -3.11
CA ASP A 221 -26.60 -17.29 -3.62
C ASP A 221 -25.40 -17.84 -4.40
N ASN A 222 -24.84 -17.03 -5.33
CA ASN A 222 -23.67 -17.42 -6.11
C ASN A 222 -22.44 -17.68 -5.24
N LEU A 223 -22.24 -16.87 -4.19
CA LEU A 223 -21.12 -17.04 -3.27
C LEU A 223 -21.29 -18.33 -2.46
N TYR A 224 -22.49 -18.59 -1.96
CA TYR A 224 -22.80 -19.85 -1.26
C TYR A 224 -22.58 -21.06 -2.17
N GLN A 225 -23.02 -21.00 -3.42
CA GLN A 225 -22.81 -22.08 -4.39
C GLN A 225 -21.33 -22.35 -4.65
N ARG A 226 -20.50 -21.30 -4.82
CA ARG A 226 -19.06 -21.44 -5.05
C ARG A 226 -18.28 -22.01 -3.86
N LEU A 227 -18.79 -21.82 -2.64
CA LEU A 227 -18.11 -22.28 -1.42
C LEU A 227 -18.79 -23.51 -0.79
N ALA A 228 -19.81 -24.08 -1.43
CA ALA A 228 -20.65 -25.14 -0.86
C ALA A 228 -19.89 -26.45 -0.57
N HIS A 229 -18.85 -26.75 -1.36
CA HIS A 229 -18.03 -27.96 -1.20
C HIS A 229 -16.95 -27.83 -0.13
N LEU A 230 -16.69 -26.62 0.39
CA LEU A 230 -15.63 -26.40 1.35
C LEU A 230 -15.99 -26.95 2.74
N PRO A 231 -15.09 -27.71 3.39
CA PRO A 231 -15.34 -28.19 4.74
C PRO A 231 -15.27 -27.04 5.76
N ALA A 232 -15.95 -27.22 6.90
CA ALA A 232 -15.93 -26.23 7.98
C ALA A 232 -14.51 -25.91 8.51
N THR A 233 -13.56 -26.84 8.39
CA THR A 233 -12.15 -26.63 8.73
C THR A 233 -11.49 -25.54 7.89
N SER A 234 -11.92 -25.31 6.66
CA SER A 234 -11.43 -24.24 5.78
C SER A 234 -11.77 -22.84 6.30
N TYR A 235 -12.85 -22.70 7.07
CA TYR A 235 -13.24 -21.44 7.71
C TYR A 235 -12.44 -21.19 9.00
N TYR A 236 -11.94 -22.26 9.65
CA TYR A 236 -11.22 -22.17 10.93
C TYR A 236 -9.86 -22.88 11.02
N PRO A 237 -8.89 -22.53 10.17
CA PRO A 237 -7.62 -23.27 10.05
C PRO A 237 -6.62 -23.09 11.21
N LEU A 238 -6.21 -24.18 11.86
CA LEU A 238 -5.12 -24.12 12.84
C LEU A 238 -3.80 -23.73 12.16
N VAL A 239 -3.20 -22.61 12.57
CA VAL A 239 -2.02 -22.00 11.90
C VAL A 239 -0.69 -22.67 12.32
N GLU A 240 -0.66 -23.39 13.45
CA GLU A 240 0.59 -23.87 14.09
C GLU A 240 0.98 -25.30 13.74
N ILE A 241 0.02 -26.12 13.33
CA ILE A 241 0.28 -27.42 12.70
C ILE A 241 0.52 -27.11 11.21
N LYS A 242 1.34 -27.89 10.49
CA LYS A 242 1.46 -27.80 9.01
C LYS A 242 0.04 -27.74 8.42
N SER A 243 -0.48 -26.54 8.21
CA SER A 243 -1.92 -26.34 8.28
C SER A 243 -2.57 -26.97 7.06
N ASP A 244 -3.72 -27.60 7.24
CA ASP A 244 -4.47 -28.20 6.14
C ASP A 244 -4.71 -27.18 5.03
N ILE A 245 -4.83 -25.88 5.35
CA ILE A 245 -4.93 -24.82 4.34
C ILE A 245 -3.68 -24.68 3.46
N ILE A 246 -2.47 -24.72 4.01
CA ILE A 246 -1.27 -24.58 3.17
C ILE A 246 -1.15 -25.77 2.20
N GLN A 247 -1.58 -26.96 2.63
CA GLN A 247 -1.62 -28.15 1.77
C GLN A 247 -2.77 -28.10 0.76
N THR A 248 -3.97 -27.67 1.18
CA THR A 248 -5.16 -27.57 0.33
C THR A 248 -4.99 -26.49 -0.72
N GLU A 249 -4.41 -25.33 -0.37
CA GLU A 249 -4.06 -24.27 -1.32
C GLU A 249 -3.12 -24.77 -2.42
N GLN A 250 -2.16 -25.63 -2.10
CA GLN A 250 -1.23 -26.20 -3.07
C GLN A 250 -1.88 -27.24 -4.00
N GLN A 251 -3.04 -27.77 -3.62
CA GLN A 251 -3.80 -28.74 -4.42
C GLN A 251 -4.86 -28.10 -5.31
N LEU A 252 -5.16 -26.81 -5.14
CA LEU A 252 -6.08 -26.09 -6.00
C LEU A 252 -5.46 -25.89 -7.39
N ASP A 253 -6.22 -26.24 -8.44
CA ASP A 253 -5.80 -26.02 -9.83
C ASP A 253 -5.41 -24.55 -10.07
N ALA A 254 -6.15 -23.63 -9.47
CA ALA A 254 -5.93 -22.19 -9.58
C ALA A 254 -4.54 -21.76 -9.06
N ALA A 255 -3.94 -22.46 -8.10
CA ALA A 255 -2.67 -22.06 -7.48
C ALA A 255 -1.48 -22.05 -8.48
N THR A 256 -1.60 -22.79 -9.57
CA THR A 256 -0.59 -22.85 -10.65
C THR A 256 -0.82 -21.82 -11.76
N LEU A 257 -1.96 -21.11 -11.74
CA LEU A 257 -2.32 -20.14 -12.76
C LEU A 257 -1.61 -18.79 -12.55
N PRO A 258 -1.49 -17.97 -13.60
CA PRO A 258 -0.99 -16.60 -13.51
C PRO A 258 -1.66 -15.80 -12.39
N LEU A 259 -0.92 -14.87 -11.78
CA LEU A 259 -1.36 -14.13 -10.59
C LEU A 259 -2.72 -13.42 -10.80
N ILE A 260 -2.94 -12.84 -11.97
CA ILE A 260 -4.18 -12.12 -12.31
C ILE A 260 -5.40 -13.04 -12.23
N ILE A 261 -5.26 -14.32 -12.60
CA ILE A 261 -6.34 -15.30 -12.51
C ILE A 261 -6.56 -15.68 -11.05
N ARG A 262 -5.49 -15.89 -10.29
CA ARG A 262 -5.55 -16.19 -8.85
C ARG A 262 -6.20 -15.08 -8.04
N GLU A 263 -6.00 -13.82 -8.39
CA GLU A 263 -6.66 -12.67 -7.75
C GLU A 263 -8.17 -12.59 -8.02
N ARG A 264 -8.65 -13.25 -9.09
CA ARG A 264 -10.07 -13.28 -9.47
C ARG A 264 -10.79 -14.57 -9.06
N ASP A 265 -10.04 -15.61 -8.70
CA ASP A 265 -10.61 -16.89 -8.28
C ASP A 265 -11.19 -16.80 -6.86
N THR A 266 -12.46 -17.16 -6.70
CA THR A 266 -13.19 -16.99 -5.42
C THR A 266 -12.70 -17.93 -4.33
N GLU A 267 -12.41 -19.19 -4.67
CA GLU A 267 -12.01 -20.21 -3.69
C GLU A 267 -10.57 -19.99 -3.23
N TYR A 268 -9.67 -19.74 -4.18
CA TYR A 268 -8.29 -19.37 -3.89
C TYR A 268 -8.24 -18.12 -3.00
N GLN A 269 -8.96 -17.06 -3.36
CA GLN A 269 -8.99 -15.85 -2.53
C GLN A 269 -9.64 -16.09 -1.17
N PHE A 270 -10.67 -16.95 -1.06
CA PHE A 270 -11.23 -17.32 0.23
C PHE A 270 -10.16 -17.91 1.17
N HIS A 271 -9.38 -18.89 0.70
CA HIS A 271 -8.30 -19.47 1.50
C HIS A 271 -7.24 -18.44 1.90
N ARG A 272 -6.80 -17.60 0.95
CA ARG A 272 -5.82 -16.54 1.23
C ARG A 272 -6.34 -15.52 2.24
N VAL A 273 -7.61 -15.11 2.13
CA VAL A 273 -8.25 -14.17 3.07
C VAL A 273 -8.31 -14.76 4.46
N VAL A 274 -8.79 -16.00 4.62
CA VAL A 274 -8.87 -16.64 5.95
C VAL A 274 -7.48 -16.80 6.58
N LEU A 275 -6.47 -17.16 5.78
CA LEU A 275 -5.09 -17.29 6.24
C LEU A 275 -4.52 -15.94 6.73
N TYR A 276 -4.61 -14.88 5.91
CA TYR A 276 -4.03 -13.58 6.25
C TYR A 276 -4.76 -12.89 7.40
N ASP A 277 -6.08 -13.03 7.51
CA ASP A 277 -6.83 -12.54 8.66
C ASP A 277 -6.24 -13.07 9.98
N ARG A 278 -5.91 -14.35 10.05
CA ARG A 278 -5.26 -14.95 11.23
C ARG A 278 -3.81 -14.50 11.42
N LEU A 279 -3.03 -14.44 10.34
CA LEU A 279 -1.63 -14.04 10.41
C LEU A 279 -1.49 -12.58 10.88
N LEU A 280 -2.35 -11.70 10.40
CA LEU A 280 -2.38 -10.28 10.79
C LEU A 280 -2.84 -10.11 12.23
N MET A 281 -3.84 -10.88 12.70
CA MET A 281 -4.22 -10.90 14.12
C MET A 281 -3.06 -11.34 15.04
N GLY A 282 -2.15 -12.19 14.55
CA GLY A 282 -0.96 -12.64 15.27
C GLY A 282 0.30 -11.78 15.08
N TYR A 283 0.21 -10.67 14.35
CA TYR A 283 1.33 -9.74 14.17
C TYR A 283 1.60 -8.97 15.50
N PRO A 284 2.85 -8.75 15.92
CA PRO A 284 4.12 -8.96 15.19
C PRO A 284 4.71 -10.37 15.27
N TYR A 285 4.22 -11.24 16.15
CA TYR A 285 4.82 -12.57 16.40
C TYR A 285 4.80 -13.49 15.16
N LYS A 286 3.82 -13.34 14.26
CA LYS A 286 3.72 -14.13 13.02
C LYS A 286 4.38 -13.46 11.80
N LYS A 287 5.20 -12.41 11.97
CA LYS A 287 5.92 -11.70 10.89
C LYS A 287 6.64 -12.63 9.90
N ALA A 288 7.36 -13.63 10.40
CA ALA A 288 8.08 -14.59 9.55
C ALA A 288 7.14 -15.42 8.66
N SER A 289 5.93 -15.73 9.14
CA SER A 289 4.91 -16.44 8.37
C SER A 289 4.28 -15.53 7.32
N ILE A 290 3.99 -14.26 7.65
CA ILE A 290 3.53 -13.26 6.68
C ILE A 290 4.55 -13.11 5.53
N LEU A 291 5.84 -12.99 5.86
CA LEU A 291 6.92 -12.90 4.87
C LEU A 291 6.95 -14.15 3.95
N LYS A 292 6.79 -15.34 4.54
CA LYS A 292 6.78 -16.60 3.80
C LYS A 292 5.60 -16.66 2.81
N GLU A 293 4.41 -16.27 3.22
CA GLU A 293 3.21 -16.30 2.39
C GLU A 293 3.21 -15.19 1.33
N ALA A 294 3.74 -14.00 1.67
CA ALA A 294 3.88 -12.89 0.72
C ALA A 294 4.86 -13.19 -0.43
N ARG A 295 5.85 -14.07 -0.20
CA ARG A 295 6.70 -14.60 -1.28
C ARG A 295 5.91 -15.37 -2.34
N LYS A 296 4.76 -15.96 -2.01
CA LYS A 296 3.84 -16.54 -3.00
C LYS A 296 3.11 -15.43 -3.74
N ASP A 297 2.27 -14.68 -3.03
CA ASP A 297 1.51 -13.51 -3.50
C ASP A 297 0.86 -12.78 -2.31
N VAL A 298 0.15 -11.69 -2.59
CA VAL A 298 -0.55 -10.89 -1.57
C VAL A 298 -2.02 -10.75 -2.00
N PRO A 299 -3.00 -11.16 -1.17
CA PRO A 299 -4.42 -11.01 -1.51
C PRO A 299 -4.83 -9.53 -1.56
N PRO A 300 -5.56 -9.08 -2.59
CA PRO A 300 -5.89 -7.66 -2.78
C PRO A 300 -6.54 -6.96 -1.59
N ILE A 301 -7.50 -7.61 -0.92
CA ILE A 301 -8.25 -7.01 0.20
C ILE A 301 -7.36 -6.66 1.41
N PHE A 302 -6.29 -7.43 1.65
CA PHE A 302 -5.38 -7.21 2.79
C PHE A 302 -4.06 -6.58 2.40
N ARG A 303 -3.87 -6.20 1.13
CA ARG A 303 -2.58 -5.68 0.64
C ARG A 303 -2.06 -4.50 1.48
N GLY A 304 -2.94 -3.55 1.83
CA GLY A 304 -2.57 -2.40 2.67
C GLY A 304 -2.08 -2.79 4.07
N ASP A 305 -2.72 -3.78 4.71
CA ASP A 305 -2.34 -4.26 6.05
C ASP A 305 -1.07 -5.14 5.99
N ILE A 306 -0.92 -5.94 4.93
CA ILE A 306 0.27 -6.77 4.70
C ILE A 306 1.49 -5.90 4.41
N TRP A 307 1.35 -4.87 3.57
CA TRP A 307 2.43 -3.91 3.31
C TRP A 307 2.84 -3.17 4.58
N ALA A 308 1.89 -2.76 5.41
CA ALA A 308 2.19 -2.18 6.71
C ALA A 308 3.02 -3.14 7.60
N ALA A 309 2.65 -4.43 7.62
CA ALA A 309 3.41 -5.45 8.36
C ALA A 309 4.81 -5.71 7.78
N LEU A 310 4.96 -5.71 6.44
CA LEU A 310 6.26 -5.87 5.76
C LEU A 310 7.18 -4.67 5.94
N LEU A 311 6.61 -3.47 6.07
CA LEU A 311 7.30 -2.22 6.40
C LEU A 311 7.50 -2.03 7.89
N GLU A 312 7.08 -2.99 8.71
CA GLU A 312 7.25 -2.98 10.16
C GLU A 312 6.56 -1.80 10.85
N VAL A 313 5.46 -1.32 10.27
CA VAL A 313 4.64 -0.28 10.88
C VAL A 313 4.03 -0.82 12.16
N ALA A 314 4.36 -0.19 13.29
CA ALA A 314 3.92 -0.58 14.61
C ALA A 314 3.68 0.65 15.49
N GLY A 315 2.94 0.47 16.58
CA GLY A 315 2.61 1.54 17.52
C GLY A 315 1.37 2.34 17.12
N ASN A 316 1.06 3.38 17.89
CA ASN A 316 -0.15 4.19 17.72
C ASN A 316 0.06 5.28 16.66
N MET A 317 0.07 4.85 15.39
CA MET A 317 0.27 5.73 14.24
C MET A 317 -0.90 6.68 13.99
N GLU A 318 -2.10 6.33 14.47
CA GLU A 318 -3.29 7.17 14.34
C GLU A 318 -3.17 8.46 15.15
N ASP A 319 -2.84 8.36 16.44
CA ASP A 319 -2.63 9.52 17.30
C ASP A 319 -1.48 10.39 16.81
N LEU A 320 -0.38 9.77 16.35
CA LEU A 320 0.75 10.48 15.75
C LEU A 320 0.29 11.28 14.52
N TYR A 321 -0.39 10.64 13.57
CA TYR A 321 -0.85 11.31 12.35
C TYR A 321 -1.83 12.45 12.64
N ILE A 322 -2.74 12.27 13.60
CA ILE A 322 -3.68 13.30 14.02
C ILE A 322 -2.94 14.51 14.59
N SER A 323 -1.89 14.29 15.40
CA SER A 323 -1.12 15.34 16.06
C SER A 323 -0.30 16.24 15.13
N ILE A 324 0.02 15.80 13.91
CA ILE A 324 0.83 16.57 12.96
C ILE A 324 0.04 17.76 12.42
N ASP A 325 0.63 18.95 12.39
CA ASP A 325 0.03 20.12 11.76
C ASP A 325 -0.01 19.97 10.23
N LYS A 326 -1.23 19.99 9.69
CA LYS A 326 -1.51 19.85 8.25
C LYS A 326 -2.11 21.13 7.65
N GLU A 327 -2.35 22.15 8.46
CA GLU A 327 -3.10 23.35 8.08
C GLU A 327 -2.19 24.57 7.89
N THR A 328 -1.12 24.69 8.70
CA THR A 328 -0.20 25.84 8.58
C THR A 328 0.47 25.84 7.20
N PRO A 329 0.36 26.94 6.43
CA PRO A 329 0.94 27.01 5.09
C PRO A 329 2.45 26.80 5.10
N THR A 330 2.96 26.00 4.16
CA THR A 330 4.40 25.86 3.92
C THR A 330 4.75 26.24 2.48
N HIS A 331 6.03 26.58 2.24
CA HIS A 331 6.52 26.94 0.91
C HIS A 331 6.35 25.82 -0.13
N MET A 332 6.12 24.57 0.30
CA MET A 332 5.91 23.40 -0.56
C MET A 332 4.45 23.21 -0.98
N ASP A 333 3.49 23.88 -0.33
CA ASP A 333 2.06 23.63 -0.53
C ASP A 333 1.61 23.92 -1.94
N ARG A 334 2.14 24.99 -2.55
CA ARG A 334 1.83 25.35 -3.93
C ARG A 334 2.21 24.24 -4.90
N GLN A 335 3.36 23.60 -4.71
CA GLN A 335 3.81 22.53 -5.59
C GLN A 335 2.92 21.28 -5.42
N ILE A 336 2.62 20.91 -4.17
CA ILE A 336 1.71 19.80 -3.84
C ILE A 336 0.34 20.00 -4.50
N GLU A 337 -0.23 21.22 -4.44
CA GLU A 337 -1.54 21.54 -5.02
C GLU A 337 -1.58 21.49 -6.54
N VAL A 338 -0.45 21.73 -7.22
CA VAL A 338 -0.35 21.66 -8.69
C VAL A 338 -0.12 20.23 -9.18
N ASP A 339 0.55 19.40 -8.38
CA ASP A 339 0.93 18.04 -8.78
C ASP A 339 -0.21 17.03 -8.54
N ILE A 340 -0.90 17.11 -7.39
CA ILE A 340 -1.99 16.19 -7.05
C ILE A 340 -3.05 16.05 -8.16
N PRO A 341 -3.59 17.13 -8.76
CA PRO A 341 -4.63 16.98 -9.78
C PRO A 341 -4.16 16.31 -11.06
N ARG A 342 -2.84 16.22 -11.31
CA ARG A 342 -2.22 15.59 -12.49
C ARG A 342 -1.77 14.16 -12.21
N CYS A 343 -1.71 13.76 -10.94
CA CYS A 343 -1.26 12.46 -10.48
C CYS A 343 -2.36 11.40 -10.65
N HIS A 344 -2.07 10.31 -11.36
CA HIS A 344 -2.98 9.17 -11.54
C HIS A 344 -4.42 9.55 -11.94
N GLN A 345 -4.60 10.53 -12.85
CA GLN A 345 -5.90 11.04 -13.28
C GLN A 345 -6.86 9.99 -13.87
N TYR A 346 -6.34 8.84 -14.31
CA TYR A 346 -7.13 7.72 -14.82
C TYR A 346 -7.86 6.95 -13.71
N ASP A 347 -7.47 7.10 -12.45
CA ASP A 347 -8.06 6.40 -11.30
C ASP A 347 -9.14 7.25 -10.64
N GLU A 348 -10.39 6.77 -10.68
CA GLU A 348 -11.57 7.51 -10.20
C GLU A 348 -11.50 7.85 -8.70
N LEU A 349 -10.88 6.98 -7.89
CA LEU A 349 -10.82 7.18 -6.44
C LEU A 349 -9.84 8.30 -6.10
N LEU A 350 -8.65 8.26 -6.70
CA LEU A 350 -7.59 9.24 -6.48
C LEU A 350 -7.87 10.59 -7.12
N SER A 351 -8.49 10.61 -8.30
CA SER A 351 -8.86 11.85 -9.01
C SER A 351 -10.07 12.57 -8.40
N SER A 352 -10.74 11.96 -7.42
CA SER A 352 -11.88 12.54 -6.73
C SER A 352 -11.47 13.73 -5.84
N CYS A 353 -12.41 14.65 -5.56
CA CYS A 353 -12.15 15.77 -4.66
C CYS A 353 -11.71 15.31 -3.25
N GLU A 354 -12.24 14.19 -2.76
CA GLU A 354 -11.80 13.61 -1.49
C GLU A 354 -10.42 12.97 -1.60
N GLY A 355 -10.12 12.30 -2.71
CA GLY A 355 -8.78 11.80 -3.02
C GLY A 355 -7.73 12.91 -2.98
N HIS A 356 -7.98 14.03 -3.65
CA HIS A 356 -7.08 15.19 -3.64
C HIS A 356 -6.85 15.77 -2.24
N LYS A 357 -7.91 15.91 -1.42
CA LYS A 357 -7.80 16.38 -0.04
C LYS A 357 -6.96 15.43 0.81
N LYS A 358 -7.17 14.11 0.68
CA LYS A 358 -6.42 13.08 1.40
C LYS A 358 -4.95 13.05 0.98
N PHE A 359 -4.66 13.15 -0.31
CA PHE A 359 -3.30 13.32 -0.82
C PHE A 359 -2.59 14.50 -0.18
N LYS A 360 -3.24 15.68 -0.21
CA LYS A 360 -2.66 16.89 0.38
C LYS A 360 -2.34 16.67 1.85
N ARG A 361 -3.25 16.10 2.64
CA ARG A 361 -3.03 15.83 4.07
C ARG A 361 -1.88 14.87 4.34
N VAL A 362 -1.80 13.75 3.61
CA VAL A 362 -0.74 12.74 3.80
C VAL A 362 0.63 13.31 3.39
N LEU A 363 0.73 13.95 2.23
CA LEU A 363 1.97 14.57 1.76
C LEU A 363 2.42 15.70 2.68
N LYS A 364 1.49 16.55 3.10
CA LYS A 364 1.76 17.64 4.06
C LYS A 364 2.25 17.09 5.39
N ALA A 365 1.60 16.07 5.92
CA ALA A 365 2.03 15.44 7.17
C ALA A 365 3.45 14.87 7.07
N TRP A 366 3.78 14.24 5.94
CA TRP A 366 5.12 13.72 5.70
C TRP A 366 6.17 14.81 5.64
N VAL A 367 5.92 15.86 4.84
CA VAL A 367 6.84 16.98 4.68
C VAL A 367 7.08 17.72 6.01
N VAL A 368 6.03 17.97 6.79
CA VAL A 368 6.15 18.65 8.10
C VAL A 368 6.91 17.79 9.11
N SER A 369 6.75 16.47 9.05
CA SER A 369 7.43 15.54 9.96
C SER A 369 8.90 15.29 9.62
N HIS A 370 9.35 15.70 8.42
CA HIS A 370 10.71 15.48 7.94
C HIS A 370 11.32 16.80 7.43
N PRO A 371 11.67 17.74 8.32
CA PRO A 371 12.12 19.09 7.95
C PRO A 371 13.43 19.12 7.16
N GLN A 372 14.20 18.03 7.15
CA GLN A 372 15.40 17.87 6.32
C GLN A 372 15.09 17.64 4.84
N TYR A 373 13.86 17.24 4.50
CA TYR A 373 13.45 16.93 3.13
C TYR A 373 12.60 18.03 2.52
N VAL A 374 12.59 18.07 1.19
CA VAL A 374 11.75 18.96 0.39
C VAL A 374 10.85 18.13 -0.52
N TYR A 375 9.71 18.70 -0.87
CA TYR A 375 8.81 18.11 -1.85
C TYR A 375 9.45 18.16 -3.24
N TRP A 376 9.82 17.01 -3.78
CA TRP A 376 10.19 16.82 -5.18
C TRP A 376 8.99 16.30 -5.98
N GLN A 377 8.81 16.79 -7.20
CA GLN A 377 7.80 16.29 -8.11
C GLN A 377 7.99 14.77 -8.33
N GLY A 378 6.90 14.01 -8.21
CA GLY A 378 6.92 12.53 -8.20
C GLY A 378 6.69 11.93 -6.82
N LEU A 379 6.84 12.72 -5.73
CA LEU A 379 6.53 12.26 -4.37
C LEU A 379 5.03 11.95 -4.19
N ASP A 380 4.17 12.67 -4.89
CA ASP A 380 2.75 12.37 -5.05
C ASP A 380 2.50 11.00 -5.70
N SER A 381 3.19 10.70 -6.80
CA SER A 381 3.11 9.39 -7.45
C SER A 381 3.59 8.28 -6.51
N LEU A 382 4.64 8.53 -5.72
CA LEU A 382 5.14 7.57 -4.72
C LEU A 382 4.13 7.35 -3.57
N CYS A 383 3.39 8.39 -3.17
CA CYS A 383 2.36 8.32 -2.14
C CYS A 383 1.10 7.59 -2.61
N ALA A 384 0.81 7.60 -3.91
CA ALA A 384 -0.45 7.12 -4.49
C ALA A 384 -0.81 5.66 -4.14
N PRO A 385 0.10 4.67 -4.25
CA PRO A 385 -0.21 3.28 -3.90
C PRO A 385 -0.61 3.12 -2.43
N PHE A 386 0.08 3.81 -1.51
CA PHE A 386 -0.22 3.74 -0.08
C PHE A 386 -1.57 4.37 0.25
N LEU A 387 -1.87 5.53 -0.34
CA LEU A 387 -3.15 6.20 -0.13
C LEU A 387 -4.30 5.39 -0.73
N PHE A 388 -4.14 4.84 -1.93
CA PHE A 388 -5.17 4.01 -2.56
C PHE A 388 -5.53 2.80 -1.69
N LEU A 389 -4.51 2.05 -1.24
CA LEU A 389 -4.73 0.84 -0.43
C LEU A 389 -5.27 1.13 0.97
N ASN A 390 -5.07 2.36 1.48
CA ASN A 390 -5.46 2.77 2.82
C ASN A 390 -6.35 4.03 2.81
N PHE A 391 -7.23 4.15 1.81
CA PHE A 391 -8.00 5.39 1.58
C PHE A 391 -8.83 5.85 2.79
N ASN A 392 -9.35 4.87 3.54
CA ASN A 392 -10.12 5.10 4.76
C ASN A 392 -9.27 5.12 6.04
N LYS A 393 -7.96 4.83 5.96
CA LYS A 393 -6.99 4.80 7.06
C LYS A 393 -5.78 5.67 6.70
N GLU A 394 -5.98 6.99 6.56
CA GLU A 394 -4.90 7.92 6.15
C GLU A 394 -3.64 7.82 7.03
N TYR A 395 -3.81 7.56 8.33
CA TYR A 395 -2.68 7.36 9.24
C TYR A 395 -1.80 6.15 8.84
N GLN A 396 -2.41 5.08 8.32
CA GLN A 396 -1.70 3.88 7.85
C GLN A 396 -1.02 4.15 6.51
N ALA A 397 -1.67 4.90 5.61
CA ALA A 397 -1.03 5.38 4.37
C ALA A 397 0.24 6.19 4.70
N TYR A 398 0.10 7.18 5.59
CA TYR A 398 1.20 8.01 6.09
C TYR A 398 2.30 7.19 6.75
N ALA A 399 1.96 6.24 7.62
CA ALA A 399 2.94 5.42 8.31
C ALA A 399 3.70 4.50 7.35
N CYS A 400 3.02 3.84 6.41
CA CYS A 400 3.67 3.02 5.38
C CYS A 400 4.60 3.87 4.52
N PHE A 401 4.13 5.03 4.06
CA PHE A 401 4.92 5.95 3.26
C PHE A 401 6.16 6.45 4.01
N SER A 402 6.01 6.81 5.29
CA SER A 402 7.10 7.27 6.15
C SER A 402 8.13 6.18 6.44
N ALA A 403 7.70 4.91 6.54
CA ALA A 403 8.61 3.77 6.71
C ALA A 403 9.30 3.35 5.39
N PHE A 404 8.61 3.51 4.25
CA PHE A 404 9.10 3.13 2.94
C PHE A 404 10.28 3.99 2.48
N ILE A 405 10.21 5.31 2.67
CA ILE A 405 11.23 6.24 2.15
C ILE A 405 12.62 5.97 2.73
N PRO A 406 12.82 5.86 4.06
CA PRO A 406 14.14 5.53 4.61
C PRO A 406 14.67 4.17 4.14
N LYS A 407 13.79 3.20 3.83
CA LYS A 407 14.19 1.86 3.38
C LYS A 407 14.73 1.86 1.94
N TYR A 408 14.11 2.58 1.01
CA TYR A 408 14.46 2.50 -0.43
C TYR A 408 14.98 3.81 -1.03
N LEU A 409 14.69 4.94 -0.40
CA LEU A 409 14.89 6.30 -0.90
C LEU A 409 15.60 7.18 0.16
N HIS A 410 16.48 6.58 0.96
CA HIS A 410 17.20 7.30 2.00
C HIS A 410 17.94 8.51 1.39
N ASN A 411 17.69 9.71 1.92
CA ASN A 411 18.27 10.98 1.45
C ASN A 411 17.92 11.41 0.01
N PHE A 412 17.02 10.72 -0.70
CA PHE A 412 16.61 11.11 -2.06
C PHE A 412 15.89 12.46 -2.12
N PHE A 413 15.21 12.84 -1.04
CA PHE A 413 14.39 14.06 -0.99
C PHE A 413 15.09 15.22 -0.28
N LEU A 414 16.42 15.15 -0.09
CA LEU A 414 17.20 16.30 0.35
C LEU A 414 17.10 17.45 -0.67
N LYS A 415 17.34 18.67 -0.20
CA LYS A 415 17.43 19.84 -1.09
C LYS A 415 18.56 19.72 -2.11
N ASP A 416 19.70 19.17 -1.68
CA ASP A 416 20.77 18.71 -2.56
C ASP A 416 20.90 17.19 -2.41
N ASN A 417 20.42 16.47 -3.42
CA ASN A 417 20.41 15.02 -3.51
C ASN A 417 21.32 14.49 -4.64
N SER A 418 22.12 15.38 -5.24
CA SER A 418 22.89 15.10 -6.45
C SER A 418 23.83 13.90 -6.28
N ALA A 419 24.60 13.86 -5.20
CA ALA A 419 25.52 12.77 -4.89
C ALA A 419 24.80 11.41 -4.73
N ILE A 420 23.60 11.41 -4.12
CA ILE A 420 22.81 10.20 -3.88
C ILE A 420 22.28 9.66 -5.21
N ILE A 421 21.69 10.52 -6.03
CA ILE A 421 21.15 10.13 -7.34
C ILE A 421 22.28 9.65 -8.26
N GLN A 422 23.40 10.39 -8.32
CA GLN A 422 24.55 10.01 -9.14
C GLN A 422 25.17 8.68 -8.71
N GLU A 423 25.32 8.43 -7.39
CA GLU A 423 25.76 7.12 -6.91
C GLU A 423 24.79 6.01 -7.34
N TYR A 424 23.48 6.24 -7.18
CA TYR A 424 22.46 5.26 -7.52
C TYR A 424 22.45 4.91 -9.01
N LEU A 425 22.55 5.91 -9.88
CA LEU A 425 22.60 5.73 -11.34
C LEU A 425 23.92 5.11 -11.80
N ALA A 426 25.05 5.45 -11.19
CA ALA A 426 26.32 4.80 -11.49
C ALA A 426 26.27 3.30 -11.16
N LYS A 427 25.65 2.92 -10.04
CA LYS A 427 25.42 1.50 -9.70
C LYS A 427 24.48 0.81 -10.67
N PHE A 428 23.48 1.51 -11.18
CA PHE A 428 22.63 0.99 -12.23
C PHE A 428 23.41 0.75 -13.53
N SER A 429 24.26 1.68 -13.96
CA SER A 429 25.18 1.50 -15.10
C SER A 429 26.09 0.28 -14.92
N HIS A 430 26.68 0.12 -13.74
CA HIS A 430 27.53 -1.05 -13.43
C HIS A 430 26.77 -2.36 -13.49
N LEU A 431 25.50 -2.37 -13.07
CA LEU A 431 24.64 -3.54 -13.17
C LEU A 431 24.29 -3.87 -14.62
N ILE A 432 24.06 -2.88 -15.49
CA ILE A 432 23.87 -3.11 -16.93
C ILE A 432 25.13 -3.77 -17.51
N VAL A 433 26.32 -3.23 -17.19
CA VAL A 433 27.61 -3.81 -17.60
C VAL A 433 27.78 -5.25 -17.10
N PHE A 434 27.41 -5.52 -15.85
CA PHE A 434 27.56 -6.83 -15.23
C PHE A 434 26.65 -7.88 -15.88
N HIS A 435 25.41 -7.53 -16.22
CA HIS A 435 24.42 -8.49 -16.73
C HIS A 435 24.34 -8.54 -18.25
N ASP A 436 24.42 -7.40 -18.93
CA ASP A 436 24.30 -7.26 -20.39
C ASP A 436 25.42 -6.38 -20.96
N PRO A 437 26.64 -6.95 -21.13
CA PRO A 437 27.78 -6.20 -21.65
C PRO A 437 27.56 -5.70 -23.08
N ALA A 438 26.77 -6.41 -23.89
CA ALA A 438 26.47 -6.00 -25.27
C ALA A 438 25.64 -4.72 -25.28
N LEU A 439 24.55 -4.68 -24.49
CA LEU A 439 23.74 -3.47 -24.33
C LEU A 439 24.55 -2.34 -23.72
N ALA A 440 25.35 -2.61 -22.68
CA ALA A 440 26.17 -1.58 -22.04
C ALA A 440 27.16 -0.93 -23.01
N ASN A 441 27.87 -1.73 -23.83
CA ASN A 441 28.80 -1.22 -24.83
C ASN A 441 28.08 -0.38 -25.90
N HIS A 442 26.91 -0.82 -26.36
CA HIS A 442 26.09 -0.07 -27.31
C HIS A 442 25.68 1.29 -26.74
N LEU A 443 25.04 1.31 -25.56
CA LEU A 443 24.59 2.53 -24.90
C LEU A 443 25.77 3.50 -24.64
N ALA A 444 26.93 2.97 -24.23
CA ALA A 444 28.14 3.77 -24.07
C ALA A 444 28.63 4.37 -25.40
N SER A 445 28.55 3.63 -26.51
CA SER A 445 28.99 4.11 -27.84
C SER A 445 28.17 5.28 -28.36
N ILE A 446 26.89 5.33 -28.00
CA ILE A 446 25.96 6.42 -28.37
C ILE A 446 25.83 7.48 -27.26
N ASN A 447 26.63 7.40 -26.19
CA ASN A 447 26.56 8.27 -25.01
C ASN A 447 25.16 8.35 -24.37
N PHE A 448 24.42 7.25 -24.38
CA PHE A 448 23.10 7.16 -23.78
C PHE A 448 23.20 6.63 -22.34
N ILE A 449 23.15 7.54 -21.38
CA ILE A 449 23.41 7.27 -19.96
C ILE A 449 22.11 7.21 -19.13
N PRO A 450 22.07 6.47 -18.01
CA PRO A 450 20.87 6.35 -17.17
C PRO A 450 20.26 7.64 -16.64
N GLU A 451 21.05 8.69 -16.46
CA GLU A 451 20.61 10.03 -16.05
C GLU A 451 19.50 10.58 -16.96
N LEU A 452 19.46 10.14 -18.22
CA LEU A 452 18.49 10.62 -19.21
C LEU A 452 17.08 10.02 -19.04
N PHE A 453 16.95 8.84 -18.42
CA PHE A 453 15.67 8.10 -18.39
C PHE A 453 15.31 7.49 -17.03
N ALA A 454 16.29 7.15 -16.18
CA ALA A 454 16.05 6.34 -14.99
C ALA A 454 15.78 7.15 -13.71
N ILE A 455 15.92 8.48 -13.73
CA ILE A 455 15.62 9.33 -12.56
C ILE A 455 14.16 9.17 -12.11
N PRO A 456 13.14 9.31 -13.00
CA PRO A 456 11.75 9.09 -12.62
C PRO A 456 11.47 7.68 -12.11
N TRP A 457 12.17 6.67 -12.66
CA TRP A 457 12.01 5.27 -12.26
C TRP A 457 12.36 5.09 -10.80
N PHE A 458 13.55 5.55 -10.39
CA PHE A 458 14.01 5.34 -9.03
C PHE A 458 13.39 6.32 -8.04
N LEU A 459 13.24 7.61 -8.40
CA LEU A 459 12.64 8.61 -7.49
C LEU A 459 11.20 8.27 -7.09
N THR A 460 10.45 7.64 -7.98
CA THR A 460 9.04 7.25 -7.74
C THR A 460 8.86 5.76 -7.51
N MET A 461 9.95 4.98 -7.48
CA MET A 461 9.90 3.51 -7.44
C MET A 461 8.91 2.95 -8.48
N PHE A 462 9.03 3.48 -9.70
CA PHE A 462 8.26 3.19 -10.90
C PHE A 462 6.79 3.62 -10.87
N SER A 463 6.27 4.16 -9.77
CA SER A 463 4.83 4.44 -9.64
C SER A 463 4.34 5.56 -10.55
N HIS A 464 5.21 6.46 -11.00
CA HIS A 464 4.86 7.43 -12.03
C HIS A 464 4.82 6.83 -13.45
N VAL A 465 5.55 5.72 -13.67
CA VAL A 465 5.74 5.11 -14.99
C VAL A 465 4.67 4.07 -15.27
N PHE A 466 4.36 3.21 -14.28
CA PHE A 466 3.39 2.15 -14.45
C PHE A 466 2.05 2.46 -13.77
N PRO A 467 0.94 1.95 -14.31
CA PRO A 467 -0.36 2.11 -13.67
C PRO A 467 -0.42 1.38 -12.32
N LEU A 468 -1.29 1.85 -11.41
CA LEU A 468 -1.35 1.36 -10.02
C LEU A 468 -1.49 -0.17 -9.89
N HIS A 469 -2.30 -0.80 -10.73
CA HIS A 469 -2.48 -2.26 -10.68
C HIS A 469 -1.18 -3.02 -10.98
N LYS A 470 -0.35 -2.51 -11.90
CA LYS A 470 1.01 -3.03 -12.19
C LYS A 470 1.95 -2.78 -11.02
N ILE A 471 1.84 -1.60 -10.39
CA ILE A 471 2.64 -1.23 -9.22
C ILE A 471 2.35 -2.12 -8.01
N PHE A 472 1.10 -2.53 -7.78
CA PHE A 472 0.79 -3.45 -6.70
C PHE A 472 1.53 -4.77 -6.83
N HIS A 473 1.51 -5.40 -8.02
CA HIS A 473 2.22 -6.66 -8.27
C HIS A 473 3.73 -6.51 -8.16
N LEU A 474 4.27 -5.38 -8.64
CA LEU A 474 5.69 -5.07 -8.55
C LEU A 474 6.14 -4.87 -7.09
N TRP A 475 5.38 -4.06 -6.34
CA TRP A 475 5.72 -3.69 -4.96
C TRP A 475 5.47 -4.83 -3.96
N ASP A 476 4.53 -5.74 -4.25
CA ASP A 476 4.35 -6.98 -3.48
C ASP A 476 5.67 -7.78 -3.39
N LYS A 477 6.54 -7.70 -4.41
CA LYS A 477 7.89 -8.32 -4.37
C LYS A 477 8.99 -7.36 -3.94
N LEU A 478 8.93 -6.09 -4.35
CA LEU A 478 9.88 -5.07 -3.89
C LEU A 478 9.96 -5.02 -2.36
N LEU A 479 8.82 -5.09 -1.67
CA LEU A 479 8.76 -5.03 -0.21
C LEU A 479 9.45 -6.21 0.50
N LEU A 480 9.65 -7.32 -0.20
CA LEU A 480 10.36 -8.50 0.29
C LEU A 480 11.88 -8.41 0.12
N GLY A 481 12.34 -7.51 -0.75
CA GLY A 481 13.75 -7.23 -1.02
C GLY A 481 14.36 -6.18 -0.10
N ASP A 482 15.65 -5.93 -0.32
CA ASP A 482 16.40 -4.84 0.30
C ASP A 482 16.41 -3.58 -0.61
N ALA A 483 17.14 -2.55 -0.19
CA ALA A 483 17.20 -1.28 -0.90
C ALA A 483 17.83 -1.38 -2.31
N SER A 484 18.50 -2.49 -2.65
CA SER A 484 19.10 -2.71 -3.97
C SER A 484 18.10 -3.29 -4.97
N PHE A 485 17.03 -3.93 -4.50
CA PHE A 485 16.03 -4.60 -5.34
C PHE A 485 15.47 -3.74 -6.49
N PRO A 486 15.18 -2.43 -6.32
CA PRO A 486 14.67 -1.59 -7.40
C PRO A 486 15.60 -1.47 -8.61
N LEU A 487 16.92 -1.60 -8.42
CA LEU A 487 17.89 -1.59 -9.53
C LEU A 487 17.66 -2.78 -10.48
N TYR A 488 17.30 -3.94 -9.94
CA TYR A 488 17.04 -5.15 -10.72
C TYR A 488 15.70 -5.10 -11.46
N ILE A 489 14.72 -4.37 -10.92
CA ILE A 489 13.50 -4.04 -11.65
C ILE A 489 13.85 -3.19 -12.89
N GLY A 490 14.68 -2.16 -12.71
CA GLY A 490 15.16 -1.33 -13.82
C GLY A 490 15.90 -2.14 -14.89
N LEU A 491 16.74 -3.10 -14.47
CA LEU A 491 17.42 -4.01 -15.41
C LEU A 491 16.45 -4.88 -16.18
N SER A 492 15.42 -5.40 -15.52
CA SER A 492 14.45 -6.25 -16.18
C SER A 492 13.58 -5.47 -17.19
N VAL A 493 13.30 -4.19 -16.92
CA VAL A 493 12.67 -3.30 -17.91
C VAL A 493 13.58 -3.13 -19.13
N LEU A 494 14.87 -2.88 -18.93
CA LEU A 494 15.83 -2.77 -20.04
C LEU A 494 15.97 -4.07 -20.84
N GLU A 495 15.92 -5.23 -20.17
CA GLU A 495 15.97 -6.54 -20.83
C GLU A 495 14.78 -6.76 -21.78
N GLN A 496 13.58 -6.29 -21.42
CA GLN A 496 12.41 -6.38 -22.30
C GLN A 496 12.50 -5.44 -23.51
N LEU A 497 13.25 -4.34 -23.38
CA LEU A 497 13.46 -3.35 -24.45
C LEU A 497 14.75 -3.59 -25.24
N ARG A 498 15.51 -4.63 -24.88
CA ARG A 498 16.89 -4.85 -25.29
C ARG A 498 17.08 -4.84 -26.80
N ASP A 499 16.26 -5.60 -27.53
CA ASP A 499 16.44 -5.77 -28.97
C ASP A 499 16.22 -4.43 -29.70
N THR A 500 15.17 -3.69 -29.34
CA THR A 500 14.91 -2.33 -29.84
C THR A 500 16.04 -1.37 -29.49
N LEU A 501 16.57 -1.43 -28.27
CA LEU A 501 17.65 -0.55 -27.82
C LEU A 501 18.95 -0.78 -28.60
N LEU A 502 19.30 -2.04 -28.89
CA LEU A 502 20.51 -2.39 -29.66
C LEU A 502 20.45 -1.91 -31.12
N GLU A 503 19.24 -1.80 -31.68
CA GLU A 503 19.03 -1.30 -33.04
C GLU A 503 18.88 0.24 -33.09
N SER A 504 18.69 0.88 -31.93
CA SER A 504 18.37 2.31 -31.82
C SER A 504 19.62 3.18 -31.64
N GLY A 505 19.59 4.38 -32.22
CA GLY A 505 20.53 5.45 -31.91
C GLY A 505 20.08 6.29 -30.72
N PHE A 506 20.82 7.36 -30.43
CA PHE A 506 20.54 8.24 -29.28
C PHE A 506 19.11 8.82 -29.29
N ASN A 507 18.66 9.35 -30.43
CA ASN A 507 17.36 10.02 -30.54
C ASN A 507 16.20 9.03 -30.44
N GLU A 508 16.36 7.85 -31.06
CA GLU A 508 15.39 6.77 -31.02
C GLU A 508 15.21 6.24 -29.58
N CYS A 509 16.31 6.12 -28.83
CA CYS A 509 16.26 5.78 -27.41
C CYS A 509 15.49 6.84 -26.59
N ILE A 510 15.73 8.14 -26.79
CA ILE A 510 14.99 9.20 -26.09
C ILE A 510 13.48 9.08 -26.34
N LEU A 511 13.07 8.82 -27.58
CA LEU A 511 11.66 8.62 -27.93
C LEU A 511 11.08 7.37 -27.25
N LEU A 512 11.81 6.25 -27.29
CA LEU A 512 11.40 4.98 -26.66
C LEU A 512 11.11 5.12 -25.16
N PHE A 513 11.93 5.89 -24.42
CA PHE A 513 11.71 6.10 -22.99
C PHE A 513 10.68 7.18 -22.68
N SER A 514 10.40 8.09 -23.61
CA SER A 514 9.33 9.08 -23.47
C SER A 514 7.95 8.45 -23.62
N ASP A 515 7.83 7.43 -24.48
CA ASP A 515 6.62 6.64 -24.70
C ASP A 515 6.94 5.14 -24.54
N LEU A 516 7.04 4.71 -23.28
CA LEU A 516 7.48 3.37 -22.93
C LEU A 516 6.50 2.31 -23.47
N PRO A 517 6.96 1.31 -24.24
CA PRO A 517 6.12 0.19 -24.65
C PRO A 517 5.52 -0.55 -23.45
N GLU A 518 4.48 -1.34 -23.70
CA GLU A 518 3.88 -2.12 -22.65
C GLU A 518 4.87 -3.14 -22.07
N ILE A 519 5.18 -2.99 -20.78
CA ILE A 519 6.02 -3.92 -20.02
C ILE A 519 5.16 -5.02 -19.39
N ASP A 520 5.62 -6.26 -19.54
CA ASP A 520 5.09 -7.43 -18.83
C ASP A 520 5.66 -7.43 -17.39
N ILE A 521 4.78 -7.23 -16.42
CA ILE A 521 5.15 -7.12 -15.01
C ILE A 521 5.45 -8.48 -14.38
N GLU A 522 4.80 -9.55 -14.82
CA GLU A 522 5.05 -10.89 -14.28
C GLU A 522 6.44 -11.38 -14.70
N ARG A 523 6.78 -11.16 -15.98
CA ARG A 523 8.15 -11.36 -16.47
C ARG A 523 9.14 -10.44 -15.76
N CYS A 524 8.80 -9.16 -15.59
CA CYS A 524 9.65 -8.18 -14.91
C CYS A 524 10.02 -8.61 -13.48
N VAL A 525 9.01 -9.06 -12.72
CA VAL A 525 9.18 -9.57 -11.36
C VAL A 525 10.03 -10.83 -11.34
N THR A 526 9.77 -11.78 -12.22
CA THR A 526 10.51 -13.06 -12.26
C THR A 526 11.99 -12.83 -12.57
N ASN A 527 12.27 -12.06 -13.62
CA ASN A 527 13.63 -11.74 -14.04
C ASN A 527 14.37 -10.91 -12.99
N SER A 528 13.73 -9.91 -12.37
CA SER A 528 14.38 -9.12 -11.31
C SER A 528 14.79 -9.97 -10.09
N ILE A 529 14.00 -10.99 -9.72
CA ILE A 529 14.37 -11.95 -8.67
C ILE A 529 15.57 -12.79 -9.09
N GLU A 530 15.61 -13.28 -10.33
CA GLU A 530 16.75 -14.07 -10.84
C GLU A 530 18.03 -13.23 -10.87
N LEU A 531 17.96 -12.00 -11.39
CA LEU A 531 19.07 -11.05 -11.42
C LEU A 531 19.56 -10.78 -9.99
N TYR A 532 18.66 -10.46 -9.06
CA TYR A 532 18.98 -10.24 -7.65
C TYR A 532 19.68 -11.44 -7.01
N CYS A 533 19.18 -12.66 -7.22
CA CYS A 533 19.76 -13.88 -6.65
C CYS A 533 21.11 -14.27 -7.28
N SER A 534 21.35 -13.88 -8.52
CA SER A 534 22.58 -14.22 -9.26
C SER A 534 23.71 -13.18 -9.09
N THR A 535 23.47 -12.11 -8.34
CA THR A 535 24.40 -10.98 -8.18
C THR A 535 24.95 -10.90 -6.76
N PRO A 536 26.29 -10.83 -6.58
CA PRO A 536 26.89 -10.63 -5.27
C PRO A 536 26.44 -9.32 -4.64
N ARG A 537 26.17 -9.33 -3.33
CA ARG A 537 25.57 -8.18 -2.62
C ARG A 537 26.44 -6.92 -2.68
N SER A 538 27.75 -7.11 -2.65
CA SER A 538 28.72 -6.01 -2.70
C SER A 538 28.72 -5.26 -4.04
N VAL A 539 28.27 -5.87 -5.14
CA VAL A 539 28.17 -5.19 -6.45
C VAL A 539 27.28 -3.95 -6.36
N THR A 540 26.22 -4.02 -5.56
CA THR A 540 25.25 -2.93 -5.36
C THR A 540 25.50 -2.10 -4.11
N TYR A 541 26.66 -2.24 -3.45
CA TYR A 541 27.02 -1.42 -2.29
C TYR A 541 26.94 0.07 -2.61
N ARG A 542 26.28 0.85 -1.75
CA ARG A 542 26.15 2.31 -1.83
C ARG A 542 26.47 2.93 -0.48
N GLN A 543 27.27 3.99 -0.47
CA GLN A 543 27.64 4.66 0.77
C GLN A 543 26.48 5.45 1.39
N HIS A 544 25.53 5.89 0.57
CA HIS A 544 24.36 6.66 1.02
C HIS A 544 23.14 5.78 1.36
N GLU A 545 23.29 4.45 1.32
CA GLU A 545 22.25 3.54 1.79
C GLU A 545 22.13 3.57 3.32
N LEU A 546 20.91 3.42 3.86
CA LEU A 546 20.69 3.39 5.30
C LEU A 546 21.32 2.12 5.90
N SER A 547 22.42 2.25 6.64
CA SER A 547 23.05 1.13 7.33
C SER A 547 22.27 0.74 8.58
N LEU A 548 21.60 -0.41 8.56
CA LEU A 548 20.81 -0.94 9.68
C LEU A 548 21.62 -1.89 10.60
N THR A 549 22.88 -2.20 10.27
CA THR A 549 23.70 -3.18 11.02
C THR A 549 24.82 -2.51 11.82
N THR A 550 24.81 -2.77 13.13
CA THR A 550 25.91 -2.45 14.06
C THR A 550 27.13 -3.34 13.79
N SER A 551 28.21 -2.70 13.33
CA SER A 551 29.63 -3.06 13.49
C SER A 551 29.99 -4.44 14.06
N ASP A 552 30.14 -5.45 13.20
CA ASP A 552 31.12 -6.52 13.41
C ASP A 552 32.48 -6.03 12.88
N SER A 553 33.44 -5.79 13.77
CA SER A 553 34.71 -5.12 13.43
C SER A 553 35.63 -5.93 12.50
N GLU A 554 35.51 -7.26 12.49
CA GLU A 554 36.39 -8.14 11.70
C GLU A 554 35.95 -8.29 10.24
N ARG A 555 34.64 -8.38 9.96
CA ARG A 555 34.12 -8.43 8.57
C ARG A 555 34.31 -7.11 7.83
N SER A 556 34.34 -5.99 8.55
CA SER A 556 34.48 -4.64 7.99
C SER A 556 35.71 -4.46 7.07
N GLN A 557 36.82 -5.17 7.32
CA GLN A 557 38.02 -5.03 6.48
C GLN A 557 37.88 -5.65 5.08
N LEU A 558 37.08 -6.73 4.99
CA LEU A 558 36.84 -7.50 3.76
C LEU A 558 35.69 -6.91 2.93
N GLU A 559 34.86 -6.08 3.53
CA GLU A 559 33.75 -5.39 2.85
C GLU A 559 34.22 -4.22 1.96
N ILE A 560 33.30 -3.74 1.12
CA ILE A 560 33.55 -2.54 0.32
C ILE A 560 33.69 -1.31 1.23
N SER A 561 34.69 -0.48 0.92
CA SER A 561 34.87 0.81 1.57
C SER A 561 34.39 1.92 0.63
N PRO A 562 33.82 3.02 1.14
CA PRO A 562 33.31 4.12 0.32
C PRO A 562 34.40 4.73 -0.59
N ILE A 563 33.96 5.25 -1.72
CA ILE A 563 34.74 6.01 -2.70
C ILE A 563 33.98 7.25 -3.12
N THR A 564 34.67 8.20 -3.75
CA THR A 564 34.00 9.39 -4.27
C THR A 564 33.08 9.04 -5.44
N VAL A 565 32.04 9.83 -5.67
CA VAL A 565 31.13 9.66 -6.81
C VAL A 565 31.89 9.77 -8.14
N ALA A 566 32.86 10.67 -8.22
CA ALA A 566 33.72 10.83 -9.40
C ALA A 566 34.54 9.55 -9.69
N GLU A 567 35.13 8.94 -8.66
CA GLU A 567 35.80 7.64 -8.81
C GLU A 567 34.81 6.57 -9.29
N LEU A 568 33.63 6.47 -8.68
CA LEU A 568 32.61 5.49 -9.04
C LEU A 568 32.14 5.63 -10.50
N GLN A 569 31.92 6.87 -10.97
CA GLN A 569 31.52 7.16 -12.35
C GLN A 569 32.64 6.92 -13.37
N SER A 570 33.91 7.02 -12.94
CA SER A 570 35.05 6.71 -13.81
C SER A 570 35.23 5.21 -14.05
N GLU A 571 34.68 4.38 -13.15
CA GLU A 571 34.71 2.93 -13.29
C GLU A 571 33.64 2.43 -14.25
N PHE A 572 34.04 1.58 -15.17
CA PHE A 572 33.09 0.96 -16.11
C PHE A 572 32.44 -0.31 -15.52
N CYS A 573 33.18 -1.08 -14.72
CA CYS A 573 32.73 -2.34 -14.14
C CYS A 573 32.50 -2.20 -12.63
N PRO A 574 31.56 -2.97 -12.04
CA PRO A 574 31.38 -2.97 -10.60
C PRO A 574 32.57 -3.56 -9.84
N ARG A 575 32.65 -3.23 -8.56
CA ARG A 575 33.56 -3.87 -7.60
C ARG A 575 32.86 -5.00 -6.85
N ILE A 576 33.63 -5.99 -6.41
CA ILE A 576 33.18 -7.05 -5.50
C ILE A 576 34.01 -7.02 -4.21
N SER A 577 33.37 -7.28 -3.06
CA SER A 577 34.05 -7.39 -1.76
C SER A 577 34.85 -8.68 -1.67
N ALA A 578 35.86 -8.69 -0.80
CA ALA A 578 36.60 -9.91 -0.51
C ALA A 578 35.73 -10.95 0.19
N ALA A 579 34.81 -10.50 1.05
CA ALA A 579 33.83 -11.37 1.73
C ALA A 579 32.96 -12.14 0.73
N ASP A 580 32.38 -11.44 -0.27
CA ASP A 580 31.58 -12.07 -1.32
C ASP A 580 32.42 -13.05 -2.17
N VAL A 581 33.68 -12.74 -2.44
CA VAL A 581 34.57 -13.65 -3.18
C VAL A 581 34.83 -14.93 -2.38
N LEU A 582 35.08 -14.83 -1.08
CA LEU A 582 35.24 -16.01 -0.21
C LEU A 582 33.97 -16.87 -0.18
N ASP A 583 32.81 -16.23 -0.05
CA ASP A 583 31.49 -16.89 -0.06
C ASP A 583 31.17 -17.58 -1.40
N LEU A 584 31.75 -17.12 -2.50
CA LEU A 584 31.61 -17.73 -3.83
C LEU A 584 32.61 -18.87 -4.06
N LEU A 585 33.76 -18.86 -3.38
CA LEU A 585 34.78 -19.91 -3.46
C LEU A 585 34.48 -21.10 -2.55
N ASP A 586 33.76 -20.87 -1.44
CA ASP A 586 33.37 -21.93 -0.50
C ASP A 586 32.22 -22.78 -1.06
N MET A 587 32.58 -23.92 -1.67
CA MET A 587 31.66 -24.88 -2.28
C MET A 587 30.81 -25.66 -1.25
N ASN A 588 31.18 -25.67 0.04
CA ASN A 588 30.56 -26.51 1.06
C ASN A 588 29.30 -25.89 1.70
N HIS A 589 29.04 -24.60 1.49
CA HIS A 589 27.91 -23.86 2.08
C HIS A 589 26.79 -23.49 1.09
N ALA A 590 26.82 -23.98 -0.14
CA ALA A 590 25.88 -23.60 -1.19
C ALA A 590 24.47 -24.20 -0.99
N LYS A 591 23.55 -23.44 -0.37
CA LYS A 591 22.11 -23.75 -0.32
C LYS A 591 21.37 -23.51 -1.67
N PHE A 592 22.05 -22.98 -2.68
CA PHE A 592 21.52 -22.70 -4.02
C PHE A 592 22.60 -22.93 -5.09
N SER A 593 22.20 -23.11 -6.35
CA SER A 593 23.09 -23.13 -7.53
C SER A 593 23.71 -21.74 -7.76
N ARG A 594 24.62 -21.31 -6.88
CA ARG A 594 25.36 -20.05 -7.02
C ARG A 594 26.21 -20.08 -8.31
N PRO A 595 26.36 -18.96 -9.01
CA PRO A 595 27.22 -18.89 -10.18
C PRO A 595 28.68 -19.20 -9.79
N LYS A 596 29.33 -20.07 -10.57
CA LYS A 596 30.75 -20.41 -10.37
C LYS A 596 31.58 -19.13 -10.56
N VAL A 597 32.58 -18.92 -9.69
CA VAL A 597 33.50 -17.77 -9.77
C VAL A 597 34.82 -18.17 -10.44
N VAL A 598 35.47 -17.22 -11.11
CA VAL A 598 36.82 -17.34 -11.65
C VAL A 598 37.58 -16.08 -11.29
N VAL A 599 38.69 -16.24 -10.59
CA VAL A 599 39.59 -15.12 -10.27
C VAL A 599 40.65 -15.02 -11.36
N VAL A 600 40.75 -13.86 -12.00
CA VAL A 600 41.79 -13.53 -12.98
C VAL A 600 42.78 -12.61 -12.29
N ASP A 601 43.96 -13.14 -11.98
CA ASP A 601 45.02 -12.41 -11.29
C ASP A 601 45.92 -11.72 -12.33
N ILE A 602 45.87 -10.39 -12.37
CA ILE A 602 46.61 -9.58 -13.36
C ILE A 602 47.98 -9.12 -12.87
N ARG A 603 48.42 -9.60 -11.70
CA ARG A 603 49.71 -9.22 -11.12
C ARG A 603 50.86 -9.91 -11.86
N PRO A 604 52.09 -9.35 -11.76
CA PRO A 604 53.28 -10.01 -12.29
C PRO A 604 53.44 -11.45 -11.77
N PRO A 605 54.01 -12.37 -12.56
CA PRO A 605 54.20 -13.76 -12.16
C PRO A 605 54.89 -13.91 -10.80
N ASP A 606 55.87 -13.06 -10.48
CA ASP A 606 56.58 -13.10 -9.19
C ASP A 606 55.67 -12.81 -7.99
N GLU A 607 54.63 -11.98 -8.14
CA GLU A 607 53.64 -11.74 -7.08
C GLU A 607 52.63 -12.89 -6.98
N PHE A 608 52.29 -13.47 -8.12
CA PHE A 608 51.36 -14.60 -8.20
C PHE A 608 51.94 -15.86 -7.54
N HIS A 609 53.20 -16.20 -7.84
CA HIS A 609 53.88 -17.35 -7.24
C HIS A 609 54.12 -17.21 -5.74
N ARG A 610 54.20 -15.97 -5.22
CA ARG A 610 54.30 -15.72 -3.77
C ARG A 610 53.00 -16.00 -3.01
N GLY A 611 51.86 -16.04 -3.69
CA GLY A 611 50.56 -16.31 -3.08
C GLY A 611 49.43 -15.84 -3.98
N ALA A 612 48.57 -16.77 -4.37
CA ALA A 612 47.41 -16.53 -5.23
C ALA A 612 46.17 -17.23 -4.70
N VAL A 613 45.00 -16.79 -5.17
CA VAL A 613 43.74 -17.46 -4.84
C VAL A 613 43.73 -18.85 -5.49
N PRO A 614 43.32 -19.92 -4.79
CA PRO A 614 43.28 -21.27 -5.35
C PRO A 614 42.44 -21.32 -6.63
N GLY A 615 42.99 -21.92 -7.70
CA GLY A 615 42.30 -22.02 -8.99
C GLY A 615 42.20 -20.71 -9.78
N SER A 616 42.86 -19.64 -9.34
CA SER A 616 42.97 -18.40 -10.13
C SER A 616 43.85 -18.57 -11.36
N ILE A 617 43.59 -17.75 -12.38
CA ILE A 617 44.33 -17.75 -13.65
C ILE A 617 45.20 -16.50 -13.66
N ASN A 618 46.53 -16.66 -13.77
CA ASN A 618 47.43 -15.52 -13.91
C ASN A 618 47.47 -15.04 -15.36
N ILE A 619 47.07 -13.79 -15.59
CA ILE A 619 47.19 -13.10 -16.89
C ILE A 619 47.79 -11.73 -16.59
N PRO A 620 49.13 -11.61 -16.50
CA PRO A 620 49.78 -10.35 -16.18
C PRO A 620 49.30 -9.23 -17.09
N TYR A 621 49.06 -8.05 -16.52
CA TYR A 621 48.58 -6.90 -17.27
C TYR A 621 49.58 -6.52 -18.39
N SER A 622 49.08 -6.49 -19.62
CA SER A 622 49.76 -6.05 -20.83
C SER A 622 48.69 -5.67 -21.86
N GLU A 623 48.96 -4.66 -22.71
CA GLU A 623 48.04 -4.23 -23.76
C GLU A 623 47.65 -5.39 -24.70
N ASP A 624 48.60 -6.28 -24.99
CA ASP A 624 48.45 -7.44 -25.89
C ASP A 624 48.14 -8.76 -25.17
N ALA A 625 47.79 -8.74 -23.87
CA ALA A 625 47.56 -9.96 -23.11
C ALA A 625 46.54 -10.89 -23.80
N GLN A 626 46.83 -12.17 -23.99
CA GLN A 626 45.88 -13.09 -24.63
C GLN A 626 44.79 -13.52 -23.65
N ILE A 627 43.53 -13.19 -23.95
CA ILE A 627 42.34 -13.53 -23.13
C ILE A 627 41.52 -14.70 -23.69
N SER A 628 41.95 -15.32 -24.79
CA SER A 628 41.28 -16.47 -25.41
C SER A 628 41.13 -17.66 -24.44
N CYS A 629 42.04 -17.81 -23.48
CA CYS A 629 41.98 -18.82 -22.42
C CYS A 629 40.77 -18.65 -21.49
N LEU A 630 40.17 -17.45 -21.43
CA LEU A 630 39.01 -17.14 -20.60
C LEU A 630 37.69 -17.53 -21.27
N THR A 631 37.65 -17.80 -22.58
CA THR A 631 36.41 -18.11 -23.32
C THR A 631 35.67 -19.34 -22.76
N ARG A 632 36.40 -20.32 -22.23
CA ARG A 632 35.82 -21.51 -21.55
C ARG A 632 35.13 -21.20 -20.21
N HIS A 633 35.29 -19.97 -19.71
CA HIS A 633 34.72 -19.49 -18.45
C HIS A 633 33.56 -18.49 -18.65
N LYS A 634 33.07 -18.27 -19.88
CA LYS A 634 31.89 -17.44 -20.14
C LYS A 634 30.69 -17.90 -19.29
N GLY A 635 29.96 -16.93 -18.73
CA GLY A 635 28.81 -17.16 -17.84
C GLY A 635 29.16 -17.31 -16.34
N LYS A 636 30.44 -17.44 -15.99
CA LYS A 636 30.92 -17.39 -14.60
C LYS A 636 31.11 -15.94 -14.13
N ILE A 637 31.07 -15.70 -12.82
CA ILE A 637 31.49 -14.39 -12.28
C ILE A 637 33.01 -14.29 -12.44
N MET A 638 33.47 -13.27 -13.16
CA MET A 638 34.88 -13.04 -13.45
C MET A 638 35.41 -11.91 -12.57
N VAL A 639 36.25 -12.27 -11.59
CA VAL A 639 36.82 -11.32 -10.64
C VAL A 639 38.24 -10.98 -11.06
N VAL A 640 38.46 -9.75 -11.53
CA VAL A 640 39.78 -9.25 -11.91
C VAL A 640 40.49 -8.73 -10.66
N ALA A 641 41.63 -9.34 -10.33
CA ALA A 641 42.37 -9.07 -9.11
C ALA A 641 43.79 -8.54 -9.43
N GLY A 642 44.06 -7.29 -9.07
CA GLY A 642 45.36 -6.64 -9.22
C GLY A 642 46.13 -6.47 -7.90
N SER A 643 47.30 -5.83 -7.96
CA SER A 643 48.16 -5.58 -6.78
C SER A 643 47.61 -4.51 -5.81
N GLY A 644 46.45 -3.90 -6.09
CA GLY A 644 45.85 -2.84 -5.26
C GLY A 644 44.75 -2.07 -5.99
N ARG A 645 44.51 -0.81 -5.61
CA ARG A 645 43.57 0.13 -6.29
C ARG A 645 44.16 0.76 -7.58
N GLY A 646 44.98 0.02 -8.32
CA GLY A 646 45.59 0.53 -9.55
C GLY A 646 44.59 0.56 -10.72
N PRO A 647 44.82 1.42 -11.74
CA PRO A 647 43.92 1.55 -12.91
C PRO A 647 43.88 0.28 -13.77
N HIS A 648 44.95 -0.52 -13.76
CA HIS A 648 45.10 -1.72 -14.59
C HIS A 648 43.94 -2.71 -14.46
N ALA A 649 43.37 -2.88 -13.25
CA ALA A 649 42.24 -3.79 -13.05
C ALA A 649 40.97 -3.28 -13.74
N CYS A 650 40.72 -1.96 -13.70
CA CYS A 650 39.58 -1.33 -14.36
C CYS A 650 39.73 -1.38 -15.89
N GLU A 651 40.92 -1.08 -16.41
CA GLU A 651 41.22 -1.14 -17.84
C GLU A 651 41.10 -2.56 -18.39
N PHE A 652 41.67 -3.55 -17.70
CA PHE A 652 41.57 -4.96 -18.08
C PHE A 652 40.12 -5.44 -18.05
N SER A 653 39.35 -5.06 -17.03
CA SER A 653 37.91 -5.39 -16.93
C SER A 653 37.11 -4.77 -18.08
N ARG A 654 37.39 -3.51 -18.44
CA ARG A 654 36.77 -2.85 -19.60
C ARG A 654 37.07 -3.60 -20.89
N ARG A 655 38.30 -4.11 -21.07
CA ARG A 655 38.66 -4.93 -22.23
C ARG A 655 37.87 -6.24 -22.28
N LEU A 656 37.70 -6.92 -21.15
CA LEU A 656 36.86 -8.12 -21.07
C LEU A 656 35.40 -7.84 -21.45
N VAL A 657 34.82 -6.74 -20.96
CA VAL A 657 33.46 -6.35 -21.31
C VAL A 657 33.33 -6.00 -22.79
N GLY A 658 34.32 -5.32 -23.37
CA GLY A 658 34.38 -5.03 -24.82
C GLY A 658 34.37 -6.27 -25.70
N GLU A 659 34.92 -7.38 -25.20
CA GLU A 659 34.96 -8.70 -25.86
C GLU A 659 33.73 -9.57 -25.55
N GLY A 660 32.74 -8.99 -24.87
CA GLY A 660 31.46 -9.63 -24.58
C GLY A 660 31.49 -10.62 -23.42
N PHE A 661 32.46 -10.52 -22.50
CA PHE A 661 32.39 -11.24 -21.23
C PHE A 661 31.40 -10.55 -20.27
N SER A 662 30.41 -11.29 -19.79
CA SER A 662 29.46 -10.82 -18.77
C SER A 662 29.94 -11.17 -17.35
N ARG A 663 29.29 -10.59 -16.34
CA ARG A 663 29.54 -10.80 -14.91
C ARG A 663 30.98 -10.49 -14.49
N VAL A 664 31.59 -9.48 -15.12
CA VAL A 664 32.95 -9.01 -14.84
C VAL A 664 32.91 -7.99 -13.71
N CYS A 665 33.77 -8.17 -12.70
CA CYS A 665 33.93 -7.23 -11.60
C CYS A 665 35.40 -7.15 -11.15
N THR A 666 35.76 -6.06 -10.49
CA THR A 666 37.11 -5.86 -9.93
C THR A 666 37.12 -6.19 -8.44
N LEU A 667 38.18 -6.88 -7.97
CA LEU A 667 38.36 -7.14 -6.55
C LEU A 667 38.69 -5.84 -5.82
N HIS A 668 37.83 -5.42 -4.89
CA HIS A 668 38.04 -4.20 -4.10
C HIS A 668 39.34 -4.29 -3.30
N LYS A 669 40.22 -3.28 -3.42
CA LYS A 669 41.59 -3.22 -2.84
C LYS A 669 42.57 -4.29 -3.36
N GLY A 670 42.21 -5.07 -4.38
CA GLY A 670 43.09 -6.07 -5.00
C GLY A 670 43.43 -7.24 -4.07
N VAL A 671 44.40 -8.09 -4.47
CA VAL A 671 44.73 -9.33 -3.75
C VAL A 671 45.26 -9.08 -2.33
N GLN A 672 45.76 -7.88 -2.04
CA GLN A 672 46.29 -7.52 -0.73
C GLN A 672 45.27 -7.70 0.41
N VAL A 673 43.99 -7.46 0.13
CA VAL A 673 42.90 -7.58 1.12
C VAL A 673 42.70 -9.03 1.58
N LEU A 674 43.09 -10.01 0.76
CA LEU A 674 42.95 -11.44 1.05
C LEU A 674 44.08 -11.99 1.92
N ARG A 675 45.15 -11.22 2.17
CA ARG A 675 46.29 -11.68 2.98
C ARG A 675 45.90 -12.06 4.42
N SER A 676 44.88 -11.41 4.97
CA SER A 676 44.36 -11.71 6.31
C SER A 676 43.48 -12.97 6.37
N THR A 677 43.07 -13.52 5.22
CA THR A 677 42.02 -14.56 5.13
C THR A 677 42.58 -15.99 5.04
N ASN A 678 43.90 -16.16 5.08
CA ASN A 678 44.63 -17.44 4.89
C ASN A 678 44.29 -18.21 3.59
N ILE A 679 43.53 -17.63 2.65
CA ILE A 679 43.14 -18.30 1.41
C ILE A 679 44.26 -18.36 0.37
N LEU A 680 45.27 -17.49 0.47
CA LEU A 680 46.33 -17.41 -0.52
C LEU A 680 47.25 -18.62 -0.42
N VAL A 681 47.36 -19.37 -1.51
CA VAL A 681 48.23 -20.54 -1.64
C VAL A 681 49.36 -20.26 -2.61
N VAL A 682 50.50 -20.93 -2.42
CA VAL A 682 51.56 -20.96 -3.42
C VAL A 682 51.08 -21.86 -4.57
N PRO A 683 50.93 -21.33 -5.80
CA PRO A 683 50.53 -22.15 -6.94
C PRO A 683 51.55 -23.27 -7.17
N ASN A 684 51.08 -24.51 -7.35
CA ASN A 684 51.97 -25.60 -7.78
C ASN A 684 52.55 -25.23 -9.15
N ALA A 685 53.87 -25.29 -9.30
CA ALA A 685 54.52 -25.15 -10.60
C ALA A 685 53.98 -26.25 -11.53
N MET A 686 53.17 -25.86 -12.51
CA MET A 686 52.84 -26.69 -13.67
C MET A 686 53.85 -26.44 -14.78
#